data_AF-A0A350I265-F1
#
_entry.id   AF-A0A350I265-F1
#
_cell.length_a   1.000
_cell.length_b   1.000
_cell.length_c   1.000
_cell.angle_alpha   90.00
_cell.angle_beta   90.00
_cell.angle_gamma   90.00
#
_symmetry.space_group_name_H-M   'P 1'
#
loop_
_entity.id
_entity.type
_entity.pdbx_description
1 polymer ?
#
loop_
_entity_poly.entity_id
_entity_poly.type
_entity_poly.pdbx_seq_one_letter_code
_entity_poly.pdbx_strand_id
1 'polypeptide(L)'
;MNMKLKSDLNDLSWRGVLREKIPATATILLFALSMSVLWPGQTVYAQNASPHAFQFQENDRIAFLGDTLLEREQSWGMLESRLTARHPHHGLIFRNFAWSGDNPGGQSRASFDWSKPRATWQDLIIRELEAFQPNVVVIGYGMASSLEGTQVLGQFNEDLNRLLDRIQESSKHKQSVRLVLISPVRHEAMGGALPDPTAHNRVLKSYTSSIASIARKRAIPFIDLFHGLGDGHADPYKRVFTDNGIHPNAYGYSRIADHFQAVMRCKPWPWHLEIAANGTVGSGSRGNQVFDLRRSSNRIEFEVRDDLLPFPNHDEDDKIYPSAITSRRVRFEGLDAGSWALKIDGRTYAVRSASQWGQGETFQRGPQFDQAEQMRERILKKNELFFHRFRPQNQTYLFGFRKHEQGQNAVEIPQFDPMVAKIESEIHQLAIPRRHRWELVKVESSVTESDALAWRKPVPSLTEAKSALGVTLSTDHAADQGKFQLSPEVEMTLWAESPLMSKPIQINFDPEGRLWVAGSSLYPQIKPGEEANDQILIMEDTDRDGIADQTTVFAEGLLMPTGIEPGDGGAYVGQSTELLHLKDTDGDGRADEKRVVLSGFGTEDTHHILHTLRWGHDGQLYMNQSIYIHSHLETPNGLVRLNSGGLLHLRPSNLDLGVYLRGFCNPWGHQFDEYGQSFVTDGAGYQGITYGVPGAMYFTYAGGRRLLDSVSPGSYPKFCGLEIIQSEQWPQDWQGSAITCDFRAHRIVRFSISENEAGYAAQEVGDLVRSLDPTFRPIDVKVGPDGALYVADWSNPIIQHGEVDFRDSRRDKVTGRIWRISYKNHPLLPRAGLVGMSDGQLMGELKSPNAYNRKQARRILTERGDAIHGSLRDWTEQHDDEQDRLQALWMHQSLDQVNMPLLEELLQADDGRVRAAAVRVLRFWMKEDSNAEVWLAQLVRDKH
;
A
#
# COMPACT_ATOMS: atom_id res chain seq x y z
N MET A 1 -25.92 -57.59 -9.76
CA MET A 1 -26.83 -58.43 -8.95
C MET A 1 -27.43 -57.53 -7.88
N ASN A 2 -28.71 -57.17 -8.08
CA ASN A 2 -29.68 -56.44 -7.23
C ASN A 2 -29.29 -55.09 -6.57
N MET A 3 -30.01 -53.98 -6.69
CA MET A 3 -31.14 -53.51 -7.52
C MET A 3 -31.32 -51.99 -7.21
N LYS A 4 -31.46 -51.14 -8.24
CA LYS A 4 -32.38 -49.97 -8.46
C LYS A 4 -32.98 -49.22 -7.24
N LEU A 5 -33.35 -47.93 -7.25
CA LEU A 5 -33.37 -46.73 -8.11
C LEU A 5 -34.19 -45.67 -7.31
N LYS A 6 -33.96 -44.36 -7.54
CA LYS A 6 -34.95 -43.23 -7.53
C LYS A 6 -35.64 -42.87 -6.20
N SER A 7 -36.14 -41.65 -5.96
CA SER A 7 -36.03 -40.28 -6.51
C SER A 7 -36.94 -39.37 -5.65
N ASP A 8 -36.78 -38.05 -5.79
CA ASP A 8 -37.80 -36.98 -5.64
C ASP A 8 -38.21 -36.57 -4.21
N LEU A 9 -37.94 -35.33 -3.76
CA LEU A 9 -38.47 -34.00 -4.12
C LEU A 9 -39.75 -33.62 -3.35
N ASN A 10 -39.67 -32.41 -2.77
CA ASN A 10 -40.71 -31.41 -2.53
C ASN A 10 -41.70 -31.51 -1.34
N ASP A 11 -41.60 -30.47 -0.51
CA ASP A 11 -42.64 -29.45 -0.27
C ASP A 11 -43.46 -29.40 1.03
N LEU A 12 -43.57 -28.13 1.47
CA LEU A 12 -44.72 -27.46 2.09
C LEU A 12 -45.04 -27.66 3.59
N SER A 13 -44.62 -26.63 4.35
CA SER A 13 -45.42 -25.76 5.23
C SER A 13 -46.47 -26.38 6.17
N TRP A 14 -46.38 -26.08 7.48
CA TRP A 14 -47.57 -25.87 8.32
C TRP A 14 -47.33 -24.82 9.42
N ARG A 15 -48.16 -23.76 9.40
CA ARG A 15 -48.48 -22.87 10.52
C ARG A 15 -49.40 -23.63 11.48
N GLY A 16 -49.28 -23.42 12.81
CA GLY A 16 -50.36 -23.81 13.73
C GLY A 16 -50.02 -23.86 15.22
N VAL A 17 -50.21 -22.72 15.89
CA VAL A 17 -50.90 -22.54 17.19
C VAL A 17 -50.58 -23.49 18.36
N LEU A 18 -50.11 -22.94 19.49
CA LEU A 18 -50.70 -23.17 20.82
C LEU A 18 -50.29 -22.06 21.81
N ARG A 19 -51.32 -21.32 22.27
CA ARG A 19 -51.34 -20.47 23.48
C ARG A 19 -51.47 -21.38 24.71
N GLU A 20 -50.87 -21.01 25.84
CA GLU A 20 -51.50 -20.89 27.17
C GLU A 20 -50.48 -20.31 28.19
N LYS A 21 -50.75 -19.10 28.71
CA LYS A 21 -51.22 -18.74 30.08
C LYS A 21 -50.11 -18.59 31.14
N ILE A 22 -49.80 -17.34 31.49
CA ILE A 22 -49.23 -16.95 32.79
C ILE A 22 -50.09 -15.78 33.31
N PRO A 23 -50.62 -15.84 34.55
CA PRO A 23 -51.49 -14.80 35.09
C PRO A 23 -50.71 -13.63 35.69
N ALA A 24 -51.29 -12.44 35.54
CA ALA A 24 -50.87 -11.22 36.20
C ALA A 24 -51.54 -11.09 37.57
N THR A 25 -50.76 -10.76 38.60
CA THR A 25 -51.26 -10.02 39.77
C THR A 25 -50.23 -8.96 40.13
N ALA A 26 -50.66 -7.71 39.97
CA ALA A 26 -49.97 -6.50 40.36
C ALA A 26 -50.12 -6.24 41.86
N THR A 27 -49.11 -5.65 42.51
CA THR A 27 -49.35 -4.60 43.52
C THR A 27 -48.18 -3.61 43.47
N ILE A 28 -48.57 -2.35 43.39
CA ILE A 28 -47.82 -1.12 43.19
C ILE A 28 -47.17 -0.64 44.49
N LEU A 29 -45.95 -0.13 44.43
CA LEU A 29 -45.49 0.95 45.32
C LEU A 29 -44.49 1.85 44.57
N LEU A 30 -44.91 3.10 44.38
CA LEU A 30 -44.24 4.22 43.72
C LEU A 30 -43.27 4.95 44.69
N PHE A 31 -42.41 5.78 44.09
CA PHE A 31 -41.38 6.73 44.62
C PHE A 31 -39.94 6.23 44.46
N ALA A 32 -39.01 6.85 43.72
CA ALA A 32 -39.00 8.12 43.00
C ALA A 32 -37.96 8.04 41.85
N LEU A 33 -38.32 8.57 40.68
CA LEU A 33 -37.40 8.80 39.56
C LEU A 33 -36.51 10.02 39.87
N SER A 34 -35.20 9.81 39.87
CA SER A 34 -34.25 10.79 39.33
C SER A 34 -33.75 10.25 38.01
N MET A 35 -34.11 10.92 36.91
CA MET A 35 -33.61 10.62 35.56
C MET A 35 -32.11 10.85 35.51
N SER A 36 -31.32 9.79 35.66
CA SER A 36 -30.01 9.69 35.03
C SER A 36 -30.23 9.17 33.62
N VAL A 37 -30.11 10.05 32.64
CA VAL A 37 -29.88 9.66 31.24
C VAL A 37 -28.54 8.93 31.21
N LEU A 38 -28.59 7.61 31.34
CA LEU A 38 -27.44 6.74 31.16
C LEU A 38 -27.09 6.77 29.67
N TRP A 39 -25.94 7.39 29.38
CA TRP A 39 -25.29 7.31 28.08
C TRP A 39 -25.08 5.81 27.74
N PRO A 40 -25.50 5.31 26.56
CA PRO A 40 -25.42 3.87 26.23
C PRO A 40 -23.99 3.30 26.17
N GLY A 41 -22.96 4.12 26.37
CA GLY A 41 -21.56 3.73 26.19
C GLY A 41 -20.87 3.13 27.41
N GLN A 42 -21.37 3.32 28.64
CA GLN A 42 -20.59 2.91 29.84
C GLN A 42 -20.70 1.42 30.20
N THR A 43 -21.78 0.74 29.81
CA THR A 43 -22.04 -0.64 30.25
C THR A 43 -21.19 -1.70 29.52
N VAL A 44 -20.67 -1.39 28.32
CA VAL A 44 -19.84 -2.33 27.54
C VAL A 44 -18.39 -2.39 28.06
N TYR A 45 -17.85 -1.29 28.59
CA TYR A 45 -16.44 -1.23 29.03
C TYR A 45 -16.15 -1.99 30.33
N ALA A 46 -17.16 -2.33 31.13
CA ALA A 46 -16.95 -2.95 32.43
C ALA A 46 -16.62 -4.46 32.35
N GLN A 47 -16.92 -5.15 31.25
CA GLN A 47 -16.75 -6.61 31.14
C GLN A 47 -15.35 -7.07 30.65
N ASN A 48 -14.54 -6.17 30.07
CA ASN A 48 -13.24 -6.51 29.46
C ASN A 48 -12.02 -5.89 30.15
N ALA A 49 -12.17 -5.31 31.33
CA ALA A 49 -11.03 -4.69 32.02
C ALA A 49 -10.02 -5.77 32.44
N SER A 50 -8.75 -5.61 32.06
CA SER A 50 -7.67 -6.51 32.52
C SER A 50 -7.77 -6.68 34.05
N PRO A 51 -7.74 -7.91 34.59
CA PRO A 51 -7.73 -8.14 36.03
C PRO A 51 -6.41 -7.71 36.68
N HIS A 52 -5.37 -7.44 35.88
CA HIS A 52 -4.05 -7.01 36.34
C HIS A 52 -3.90 -5.50 36.15
N ALA A 53 -3.58 -4.80 37.23
CA ALA A 53 -3.25 -3.38 37.20
C ALA A 53 -1.96 -3.19 36.38
N PHE A 54 -2.07 -2.56 35.21
CA PHE A 54 -0.93 -2.14 34.40
C PHE A 54 -0.89 -0.62 34.37
N GLN A 55 0.28 -0.05 34.59
CA GLN A 55 0.54 1.38 34.39
C GLN A 55 1.91 1.53 33.73
N PHE A 56 1.99 2.48 32.79
CA PHE A 56 3.28 2.93 32.27
C PHE A 56 4.03 3.68 33.37
N GLN A 57 5.33 3.42 33.47
CA GLN A 57 6.25 4.02 34.43
C GLN A 57 7.14 5.04 33.72
N GLU A 58 7.85 5.83 34.53
CA GLU A 58 8.82 6.79 34.03
C GLU A 58 9.96 6.08 33.29
N ASN A 59 10.35 6.61 32.14
CA ASN A 59 11.38 6.10 31.23
C ASN A 59 11.11 4.70 30.68
N ASP A 60 9.85 4.29 30.59
CA ASP A 60 9.46 3.04 29.95
C ASP A 60 9.97 2.98 28.50
N ARG A 61 10.64 1.86 28.19
CA ARG A 61 11.12 1.51 26.85
C ARG A 61 10.18 0.45 26.30
N ILE A 62 9.37 0.85 25.33
CA ILE A 62 8.22 0.13 24.83
C ILE A 62 8.54 -0.42 23.44
N ALA A 63 8.51 -1.73 23.29
CA ALA A 63 8.65 -2.41 22.00
C ALA A 63 7.27 -2.85 21.49
N PHE A 64 6.96 -2.52 20.24
CA PHE A 64 5.84 -3.12 19.50
C PHE A 64 6.35 -4.31 18.69
N LEU A 65 5.69 -5.47 18.82
CA LEU A 65 6.06 -6.71 18.15
C LEU A 65 4.80 -7.40 17.63
N GLY A 66 4.76 -7.75 16.35
CA GLY A 66 3.56 -8.32 15.76
C GLY A 66 3.64 -8.55 14.26
N ASP A 67 2.48 -8.87 13.70
CA ASP A 67 2.22 -8.94 12.26
C ASP A 67 1.93 -7.55 11.66
N THR A 68 1.30 -7.50 10.48
CA THR A 68 1.08 -6.26 9.72
C THR A 68 0.28 -5.22 10.50
N LEU A 69 -0.62 -5.65 11.42
CA LEU A 69 -1.39 -4.74 12.28
C LEU A 69 -0.48 -3.79 13.06
N LEU A 70 0.56 -4.31 13.71
CA LEU A 70 1.47 -3.47 14.49
C LEU A 70 2.55 -2.84 13.63
N GLU A 71 2.95 -3.45 12.51
CA GLU A 71 3.92 -2.81 11.62
C GLU A 71 3.36 -1.52 11.02
N ARG A 72 2.12 -1.53 10.51
CA ARG A 72 1.49 -0.35 9.89
C ARG A 72 1.16 0.77 10.88
N GLU A 73 1.15 0.51 12.19
CA GLU A 73 1.08 1.57 13.21
C GLU A 73 2.24 2.57 13.08
N GLN A 74 3.38 2.18 12.50
CA GLN A 74 4.50 3.11 12.27
C GLN A 74 4.13 4.26 11.31
N SER A 75 3.21 4.02 10.39
CA SER A 75 2.76 4.97 9.36
C SER A 75 1.64 5.87 9.84
N TRP A 76 0.97 5.52 10.94
CA TRP A 76 -0.14 6.30 11.52
C TRP A 76 0.21 6.96 12.86
N GLY A 77 0.97 6.27 13.71
CA GLY A 77 1.50 6.76 14.98
C GLY A 77 0.44 7.06 16.03
N MET A 78 -0.79 6.55 15.89
CA MET A 78 -1.93 6.90 16.74
C MET A 78 -1.80 6.34 18.16
N LEU A 79 -1.41 5.08 18.31
CA LEU A 79 -1.23 4.45 19.61
C LEU A 79 -0.09 5.12 20.39
N GLU A 80 1.05 5.35 19.75
CA GLU A 80 2.19 6.04 20.37
C GLU A 80 1.83 7.47 20.78
N SER A 81 1.18 8.23 19.90
CA SER A 81 0.76 9.61 20.18
C SER A 81 -0.18 9.67 21.37
N ARG A 82 -1.16 8.77 21.40
CA ARG A 82 -2.17 8.66 22.45
C ARG A 82 -1.55 8.30 23.79
N LEU A 83 -0.60 7.38 23.84
CA LEU A 83 0.10 7.02 25.08
C LEU A 83 1.03 8.14 25.54
N THR A 84 1.75 8.78 24.62
CA THR A 84 2.64 9.91 24.94
C THR A 84 1.86 11.09 25.54
N ALA A 85 0.73 11.45 24.93
CA ALA A 85 -0.12 12.54 25.41
C ALA A 85 -0.75 12.29 26.79
N ARG A 86 -0.98 11.02 27.14
CA ARG A 86 -1.50 10.62 28.45
C ARG A 86 -0.45 10.64 29.55
N HIS A 87 0.83 10.61 29.16
CA HIS A 87 1.97 10.46 30.04
C HIS A 87 3.04 11.52 29.73
N PRO A 88 2.69 12.83 29.70
CA PRO A 88 3.56 13.88 29.17
C PRO A 88 4.85 14.09 29.96
N HIS A 89 4.94 13.53 31.17
CA HIS A 89 6.11 13.62 32.05
C HIS A 89 6.81 12.28 32.28
N HIS A 90 6.39 11.20 31.61
CA HIS A 90 7.00 9.89 31.82
C HIS A 90 8.22 9.65 30.92
N GLY A 91 8.50 10.49 29.92
CA GLY A 91 9.66 10.26 29.04
C GLY A 91 9.63 8.91 28.31
N LEU A 92 8.44 8.47 27.87
CA LEU A 92 8.24 7.18 27.20
C LEU A 92 9.04 7.10 25.89
N ILE A 93 9.61 5.94 25.59
CA ILE A 93 10.40 5.67 24.38
C ILE A 93 9.80 4.47 23.66
N PHE A 94 9.50 4.62 22.37
CA PHE A 94 8.81 3.58 21.57
C PHE A 94 9.65 3.13 20.37
N ARG A 95 9.71 1.81 20.13
CA ARG A 95 10.28 1.22 18.92
C ARG A 95 9.37 0.16 18.34
N ASN A 96 9.16 0.22 17.04
CA ASN A 96 8.35 -0.74 16.32
C ASN A 96 9.24 -1.80 15.66
N PHE A 97 9.15 -3.03 16.17
CA PHE A 97 9.87 -4.20 15.65
C PHE A 97 8.93 -5.15 14.93
N ALA A 98 7.66 -4.81 14.69
CA ALA A 98 6.71 -5.67 13.96
C ALA A 98 7.10 -5.84 12.48
N TRP A 99 6.55 -6.87 11.83
CA TRP A 99 6.92 -7.25 10.47
C TRP A 99 5.73 -7.86 9.71
N SER A 100 5.51 -7.45 8.46
CA SER A 100 4.40 -7.93 7.64
C SER A 100 4.32 -9.46 7.54
N GLY A 101 3.11 -10.00 7.65
CA GLY A 101 2.84 -11.44 7.55
C GLY A 101 3.55 -12.29 8.61
N ASP A 102 4.13 -11.69 9.67
CA ASP A 102 4.92 -12.43 10.65
C ASP A 102 4.04 -13.25 11.61
N ASN A 103 4.64 -14.23 12.26
CA ASN A 103 3.98 -15.02 13.30
C ASN A 103 4.88 -15.07 14.55
N PRO A 104 4.39 -15.58 15.69
CA PRO A 104 5.20 -15.66 16.90
C PRO A 104 6.47 -16.52 16.74
N GLY A 105 6.56 -17.34 15.68
CA GLY A 105 7.75 -18.09 15.31
C GLY A 105 8.84 -17.25 14.64
N GLY A 106 8.55 -16.03 14.18
CA GLY A 106 9.49 -15.15 13.48
C GLY A 106 9.69 -15.51 12.00
N GLN A 107 8.73 -16.21 11.38
CA GLN A 107 8.89 -16.74 10.02
C GLN A 107 9.20 -15.67 8.98
N SER A 108 8.58 -14.49 9.07
CA SER A 108 8.81 -13.43 8.07
C SER A 108 10.21 -12.82 8.16
N ARG A 109 10.90 -13.03 9.28
CA ARG A 109 12.26 -12.52 9.53
C ARG A 109 13.34 -13.48 9.08
N ALA A 110 12.96 -14.71 8.74
CA ALA A 110 13.92 -15.75 8.41
C ALA A 110 14.79 -15.33 7.22
N SER A 111 14.25 -14.61 6.22
CA SER A 111 14.96 -14.22 5.01
C SER A 111 15.77 -15.42 4.47
N PHE A 112 17.07 -15.29 4.22
CA PHE A 112 17.95 -16.39 3.77
C PHE A 112 18.07 -17.59 4.74
N ASP A 113 17.63 -17.45 5.99
CA ASP A 113 17.60 -18.51 7.00
C ASP A 113 16.27 -19.31 7.01
N TRP A 114 15.42 -19.15 5.98
CA TRP A 114 14.13 -19.86 5.86
C TRP A 114 14.24 -21.40 5.86
N SER A 115 15.42 -21.94 5.56
CA SER A 115 15.72 -23.39 5.62
C SER A 115 16.24 -23.86 6.98
N LYS A 116 16.62 -22.94 7.87
CA LYS A 116 17.09 -23.27 9.23
C LYS A 116 15.92 -23.69 10.14
N PRO A 117 16.19 -24.41 11.25
CA PRO A 117 15.14 -24.80 12.19
C PRO A 117 14.36 -23.60 12.73
N ARG A 118 13.04 -23.69 12.84
CA ARG A 118 12.17 -22.57 13.31
C ARG A 118 12.62 -21.91 14.61
N ALA A 119 13.30 -22.64 15.49
CA ALA A 119 13.86 -22.09 16.72
C ALA A 119 14.84 -20.94 16.49
N THR A 120 15.60 -20.97 15.39
CA THR A 120 16.58 -19.94 15.06
C THR A 120 15.93 -18.63 14.62
N TRP A 121 14.69 -18.66 14.10
CA TRP A 121 14.00 -17.45 13.65
C TRP A 121 13.59 -16.55 14.82
N GLN A 122 13.15 -17.13 15.94
CA GLN A 122 12.88 -16.37 17.16
C GLN A 122 14.15 -15.74 17.76
N ASP A 123 15.35 -16.27 17.48
CA ASP A 123 16.60 -15.65 17.94
C ASP A 123 16.78 -14.24 17.35
N LEU A 124 16.30 -14.01 16.13
CA LEU A 124 16.33 -12.70 15.49
C LEU A 124 15.50 -11.68 16.27
N ILE A 125 14.28 -12.07 16.69
CA ILE A 125 13.40 -11.24 17.53
C ILE A 125 14.10 -10.93 18.87
N ILE A 126 14.62 -11.97 19.53
CA ILE A 126 15.25 -11.78 20.85
C ILE A 126 16.47 -10.87 20.76
N ARG A 127 17.30 -10.99 19.72
CA ARG A 127 18.46 -10.12 19.50
C ARG A 127 18.06 -8.64 19.35
N GLU A 128 16.97 -8.36 18.64
CA GLU A 128 16.44 -7.00 18.45
C GLU A 128 15.96 -6.41 19.79
N LEU A 129 15.22 -7.20 20.57
CA LEU A 129 14.78 -6.79 21.90
C LEU A 129 15.95 -6.62 22.86
N GLU A 130 16.97 -7.47 22.80
CA GLU A 130 18.19 -7.33 23.61
C GLU A 130 18.99 -6.08 23.24
N ALA A 131 19.01 -5.67 21.97
CA ALA A 131 19.65 -4.42 21.57
C ALA A 131 18.89 -3.19 22.11
N PHE A 132 17.55 -3.24 22.11
CA PHE A 132 16.73 -2.14 22.58
C PHE A 132 16.52 -2.11 24.10
N GLN A 133 16.64 -3.24 24.80
CA GLN A 133 16.39 -3.38 26.24
C GLN A 133 15.02 -2.81 26.67
N PRO A 134 13.89 -3.29 26.11
CA PRO A 134 12.57 -2.85 26.55
C PRO A 134 12.28 -3.32 27.98
N ASN A 135 11.45 -2.57 28.68
CA ASN A 135 10.81 -2.99 29.93
C ASN A 135 9.29 -3.15 29.78
N VAL A 136 8.75 -2.80 28.61
CA VAL A 136 7.39 -3.10 28.16
C VAL A 136 7.44 -3.67 26.75
N VAL A 137 6.73 -4.78 26.51
CA VAL A 137 6.53 -5.30 25.14
C VAL A 137 5.04 -5.47 24.87
N VAL A 138 4.56 -4.82 23.83
CA VAL A 138 3.20 -4.95 23.32
C VAL A 138 3.23 -5.90 22.12
N ILE A 139 2.48 -7.00 22.22
CA ILE A 139 2.56 -8.12 21.29
C ILE A 139 1.20 -8.32 20.61
N GLY A 140 1.16 -8.17 19.29
CA GLY A 140 -0.05 -8.30 18.46
C GLY A 140 0.19 -9.22 17.28
N TYR A 141 -0.04 -10.51 17.48
CA TYR A 141 0.02 -11.52 16.41
C TYR A 141 -1.34 -12.21 16.27
N GLY A 142 -1.62 -12.70 15.07
CA GLY A 142 -2.66 -13.69 14.83
C GLY A 142 -3.46 -13.46 13.56
N MET A 143 -3.36 -12.28 12.93
CA MET A 143 -4.00 -12.01 11.64
C MET A 143 -3.31 -12.83 10.54
N ALA A 144 -1.98 -12.75 10.45
CA ALA A 144 -1.23 -13.51 9.45
C ALA A 144 -1.47 -15.03 9.58
N SER A 145 -1.44 -15.57 10.80
CA SER A 145 -1.69 -17.00 11.05
C SER A 145 -3.16 -17.40 10.85
N SER A 146 -4.13 -16.49 11.05
CA SER A 146 -5.54 -16.80 10.79
C SER A 146 -5.87 -16.90 9.31
N LEU A 147 -5.15 -16.17 8.46
CA LEU A 147 -5.23 -16.29 7.00
C LEU A 147 -4.74 -17.66 6.51
N GLU A 148 -3.89 -18.34 7.26
CA GLU A 148 -3.49 -19.72 7.00
C GLU A 148 -4.47 -20.75 7.59
N GLY A 149 -5.50 -20.35 8.35
CA GLY A 149 -6.54 -21.23 8.91
C GLY A 149 -6.24 -21.78 10.31
N THR A 150 -7.15 -22.61 10.86
CA THR A 150 -7.04 -23.16 12.23
C THR A 150 -6.07 -24.33 12.35
N GLN A 151 -5.64 -24.94 11.24
CA GLN A 151 -4.72 -26.07 11.24
C GLN A 151 -3.33 -25.72 11.79
N VAL A 152 -2.93 -24.44 11.74
CA VAL A 152 -1.67 -23.95 12.32
C VAL A 152 -1.84 -23.36 13.73
N LEU A 153 -3.06 -23.29 14.28
CA LEU A 153 -3.33 -22.68 15.60
C LEU A 153 -2.59 -23.36 16.75
N GLY A 154 -2.39 -24.68 16.67
CA GLY A 154 -1.59 -25.43 17.65
C GLY A 154 -0.14 -24.94 17.69
N GLN A 155 0.50 -24.88 16.52
CA GLN A 155 1.87 -24.36 16.38
C GLN A 155 1.95 -22.89 16.81
N PHE A 156 0.98 -22.06 16.43
CA PHE A 156 0.90 -20.66 16.85
C PHE A 156 0.94 -20.52 18.38
N ASN A 157 0.18 -21.35 19.10
CA ASN A 157 0.14 -21.32 20.57
C ASN A 157 1.48 -21.72 21.19
N GLU A 158 2.14 -22.74 20.65
CA GLU A 158 3.46 -23.17 21.10
C GLU A 158 4.50 -22.07 20.87
N ASP A 159 4.50 -21.48 19.68
CA ASP A 159 5.42 -20.42 19.30
C ASP A 159 5.21 -19.17 20.15
N LEU A 160 3.96 -18.77 20.39
CA LEU A 160 3.65 -17.62 21.24
C LEU A 160 4.09 -17.85 22.68
N ASN A 161 3.78 -19.01 23.28
CA ASN A 161 4.22 -19.31 24.65
C ASN A 161 5.75 -19.27 24.77
N ARG A 162 6.44 -19.93 23.82
CA ARG A 162 7.90 -19.96 23.76
C ARG A 162 8.48 -18.56 23.60
N LEU A 163 7.91 -17.72 22.74
CA LEU A 163 8.34 -16.33 22.57
C LEU A 163 8.19 -15.54 23.88
N LEU A 164 7.05 -15.66 24.58
CA LEU A 164 6.83 -14.97 25.86
C LEU A 164 7.86 -15.41 26.92
N ASP A 165 8.15 -16.70 27.00
CA ASP A 165 9.16 -17.24 27.94
C ASP A 165 10.55 -16.69 27.62
N ARG A 166 10.93 -16.67 26.34
CA ARG A 166 12.22 -16.16 25.89
C ARG A 166 12.40 -14.66 26.12
N ILE A 167 11.35 -13.85 25.90
CA ILE A 167 11.37 -12.41 26.20
C ILE A 167 11.61 -12.19 27.70
N GLN A 168 10.94 -12.96 28.56
CA GLN A 168 11.17 -12.90 30.00
C GLN A 168 12.61 -13.30 30.32
N GLU A 169 13.10 -14.43 29.80
CA GLU A 169 14.43 -14.96 30.06
C GLU A 169 15.57 -14.04 29.64
N SER A 170 15.52 -13.45 28.45
CA SER A 170 16.57 -12.52 27.97
C SER A 170 16.69 -11.27 28.84
N SER A 171 15.62 -10.91 29.56
CA SER A 171 15.57 -9.74 30.44
C SER A 171 15.94 -10.03 31.90
N LYS A 172 15.85 -11.30 32.36
CA LYS A 172 15.91 -11.69 33.79
C LYS A 172 17.15 -11.19 34.55
N HIS A 173 18.27 -10.95 33.87
CA HIS A 173 19.51 -10.49 34.49
C HIS A 173 19.68 -8.96 34.50
N LYS A 174 18.76 -8.21 33.90
CA LYS A 174 18.85 -6.75 33.73
C LYS A 174 17.62 -6.01 34.29
N GLN A 175 16.41 -6.45 33.97
CA GLN A 175 15.14 -5.87 34.46
C GLN A 175 13.96 -6.80 34.13
N SER A 176 12.87 -6.78 34.92
CA SER A 176 11.66 -7.53 34.58
C SER A 176 10.87 -6.83 33.46
N VAL A 177 10.49 -7.58 32.42
CA VAL A 177 9.67 -7.08 31.30
C VAL A 177 8.19 -7.24 31.61
N ARG A 178 7.42 -6.16 31.45
CA ARG A 178 5.95 -6.20 31.47
C ARG A 178 5.42 -6.46 30.06
N LEU A 179 4.50 -7.40 29.93
CA LEU A 179 3.93 -7.80 28.64
C LEU A 179 2.50 -7.26 28.51
N VAL A 180 2.07 -6.99 27.27
CA VAL A 180 0.69 -6.71 26.90
C VAL A 180 0.38 -7.51 25.64
N LEU A 181 -0.70 -8.29 25.62
CA LEU A 181 -1.16 -9.00 24.42
C LEU A 181 -2.32 -8.25 23.77
N ILE A 182 -2.33 -8.20 22.44
CA ILE A 182 -3.39 -7.61 21.63
C ILE A 182 -3.92 -8.70 20.68
N SER A 183 -5.25 -8.82 20.55
CA SER A 183 -5.85 -9.69 19.54
C SER A 183 -5.79 -9.07 18.14
N PRO A 184 -5.92 -9.87 17.08
CA PRO A 184 -6.26 -9.34 15.76
C PRO A 184 -7.56 -8.52 15.79
N VAL A 185 -7.73 -7.64 14.80
CA VAL A 185 -9.03 -7.01 14.51
C VAL A 185 -9.97 -8.00 13.82
N ARG A 186 -11.26 -7.65 13.77
CA ARG A 186 -12.25 -8.41 12.98
C ARG A 186 -12.02 -8.18 11.49
N HIS A 187 -12.27 -9.18 10.65
CA HIS A 187 -12.39 -8.98 9.21
C HIS A 187 -13.72 -8.25 8.93
N GLU A 188 -13.67 -7.00 8.51
CA GLU A 188 -14.84 -6.18 8.21
C GLU A 188 -15.48 -6.54 6.87
N ALA A 189 -16.81 -6.45 6.81
CA ALA A 189 -17.56 -6.68 5.57
C ALA A 189 -17.55 -5.41 4.72
N MET A 190 -16.53 -5.24 3.87
CA MET A 190 -16.41 -4.04 3.03
C MET A 190 -17.46 -3.97 1.90
N GLY A 191 -18.05 -5.12 1.54
CA GLY A 191 -18.93 -5.22 0.37
C GLY A 191 -18.13 -5.16 -0.94
N GLY A 192 -18.83 -4.90 -2.05
CA GLY A 192 -18.21 -4.89 -3.37
C GLY A 192 -17.64 -6.26 -3.76
N ALA A 193 -16.48 -6.26 -4.40
CA ALA A 193 -15.81 -7.48 -4.87
C ALA A 193 -14.93 -8.17 -3.80
N LEU A 194 -14.71 -7.55 -2.64
CA LEU A 194 -13.91 -8.12 -1.55
C LEU A 194 -14.61 -9.36 -0.93
N PRO A 195 -13.84 -10.33 -0.40
CA PRO A 195 -14.38 -11.60 0.09
C PRO A 195 -15.31 -11.44 1.30
N ASP A 196 -16.31 -12.32 1.42
CA ASP A 196 -17.17 -12.40 2.61
C ASP A 196 -16.33 -12.79 3.85
N PRO A 197 -16.31 -11.95 4.90
CA PRO A 197 -15.48 -12.19 6.07
C PRO A 197 -16.01 -13.29 7.00
N THR A 198 -17.20 -13.86 6.76
CA THR A 198 -17.88 -14.78 7.68
C THR A 198 -17.03 -16.01 8.04
N ALA A 199 -16.40 -16.64 7.04
CA ALA A 199 -15.54 -17.79 7.28
C ALA A 199 -14.28 -17.40 8.06
N HIS A 200 -13.59 -16.33 7.63
CA HIS A 200 -12.37 -15.85 8.28
C HIS A 200 -12.63 -15.41 9.73
N ASN A 201 -13.75 -14.75 10.01
CA ASN A 201 -14.11 -14.32 11.36
C ASN A 201 -14.32 -15.49 12.34
N ARG A 202 -14.74 -16.68 11.87
CA ARG A 202 -14.78 -17.89 12.72
C ARG A 202 -13.37 -18.35 13.11
N VAL A 203 -12.42 -18.23 12.18
CA VAL A 203 -11.00 -18.53 12.43
C VAL A 203 -10.42 -17.49 13.40
N LEU A 204 -10.56 -16.19 13.12
CA LEU A 204 -10.09 -15.09 13.98
C LEU A 204 -10.61 -15.18 15.41
N LYS A 205 -11.88 -15.56 15.60
CA LYS A 205 -12.45 -15.81 16.94
C LYS A 205 -11.70 -16.90 17.70
N SER A 206 -11.24 -17.95 17.01
CA SER A 206 -10.48 -19.05 17.61
C SER A 206 -9.09 -18.59 18.05
N TYR A 207 -8.40 -17.81 17.22
CA TYR A 207 -7.11 -17.19 17.58
C TYR A 207 -7.27 -16.21 18.77
N THR A 208 -8.26 -15.32 18.71
CA THR A 208 -8.59 -14.36 19.78
C THR A 208 -8.83 -15.09 21.10
N SER A 209 -9.65 -16.14 21.10
CA SER A 209 -9.94 -16.95 22.28
C SER A 209 -8.70 -17.64 22.85
N SER A 210 -7.80 -18.10 21.98
CA SER A 210 -6.54 -18.74 22.38
C SER A 210 -5.58 -17.75 23.03
N ILE A 211 -5.40 -16.57 22.42
CA ILE A 211 -4.56 -15.49 22.96
C ILE A 211 -5.10 -15.03 24.32
N ALA A 212 -6.42 -14.84 24.45
CA ALA A 212 -7.06 -14.48 25.70
C ALA A 212 -6.82 -15.54 26.81
N SER A 213 -6.86 -16.82 26.46
CA SER A 213 -6.57 -17.94 27.36
C SER A 213 -5.10 -17.93 27.82
N ILE A 214 -4.16 -17.72 26.91
CA ILE A 214 -2.72 -17.57 27.24
C ILE A 214 -2.50 -16.37 28.16
N ALA A 215 -3.09 -15.22 27.82
CA ALA A 215 -3.00 -14.00 28.63
C ALA A 215 -3.48 -14.23 30.07
N ARG A 216 -4.66 -14.84 30.23
CA ARG A 216 -5.25 -15.16 31.53
C ARG A 216 -4.38 -16.12 32.34
N LYS A 217 -3.89 -17.19 31.72
CA LYS A 217 -3.02 -18.19 32.40
C LYS A 217 -1.70 -17.58 32.87
N ARG A 218 -1.17 -16.62 32.13
CA ARG A 218 0.11 -15.95 32.41
C ARG A 218 -0.05 -14.62 33.16
N ALA A 219 -1.26 -14.24 33.55
CA ALA A 219 -1.57 -12.97 34.20
C ALA A 219 -1.10 -11.73 33.40
N ILE A 220 -1.21 -11.79 32.07
CA ILE A 220 -0.82 -10.70 31.15
C ILE A 220 -2.06 -9.90 30.76
N PRO A 221 -2.02 -8.55 30.77
CA PRO A 221 -3.08 -7.71 30.19
C PRO A 221 -3.38 -8.07 28.72
N PHE A 222 -4.66 -8.14 28.39
CA PHE A 222 -5.14 -8.51 27.05
C PHE A 222 -6.08 -7.44 26.49
N ILE A 223 -5.76 -6.93 25.31
CA ILE A 223 -6.57 -5.98 24.54
C ILE A 223 -7.33 -6.75 23.46
N ASP A 224 -8.63 -6.96 23.68
CA ASP A 224 -9.49 -7.68 22.75
C ASP A 224 -10.05 -6.74 21.68
N LEU A 225 -9.30 -6.53 20.60
CA LEU A 225 -9.73 -5.71 19.47
C LEU A 225 -10.87 -6.37 18.68
N PHE A 226 -10.87 -7.70 18.57
CA PHE A 226 -11.85 -8.44 17.78
C PHE A 226 -13.28 -8.22 18.28
N HIS A 227 -13.51 -8.37 19.59
CA HIS A 227 -14.82 -8.11 20.19
C HIS A 227 -14.99 -6.63 20.57
N GLY A 228 -13.90 -5.95 20.95
CA GLY A 228 -13.92 -4.60 21.49
C GLY A 228 -14.19 -3.49 20.47
N LEU A 229 -13.68 -3.67 19.24
CA LEU A 229 -14.03 -2.78 18.12
C LEU A 229 -15.27 -3.29 17.37
N GLY A 230 -15.36 -4.60 17.18
CA GLY A 230 -16.48 -5.22 16.47
C GLY A 230 -16.44 -4.93 14.97
N ASP A 231 -17.60 -4.59 14.39
CA ASP A 231 -17.75 -4.20 12.99
C ASP A 231 -17.82 -2.67 12.89
N GLY A 232 -17.03 -2.03 12.03
CA GLY A 232 -17.09 -0.58 11.83
C GLY A 232 -18.44 -0.11 11.27
N HIS A 233 -19.19 -0.96 10.57
CA HIS A 233 -20.56 -0.64 10.17
C HIS A 233 -21.51 -0.41 11.35
N ALA A 234 -21.18 -0.97 12.51
CA ALA A 234 -21.89 -0.77 13.77
C ALA A 234 -21.32 0.39 14.61
N ASP A 235 -20.26 1.07 14.15
CA ASP A 235 -19.70 2.24 14.82
C ASP A 235 -20.74 3.37 14.89
N PRO A 236 -20.81 4.16 15.98
CA PRO A 236 -21.77 5.26 16.10
C PRO A 236 -21.70 6.29 14.97
N TYR A 237 -20.55 6.39 14.29
CA TYR A 237 -20.34 7.29 13.16
C TYR A 237 -20.45 6.58 11.80
N LYS A 238 -20.85 5.30 11.78
CA LYS A 238 -21.05 4.47 10.58
C LYS A 238 -19.84 4.48 9.65
N ARG A 239 -18.65 4.32 10.23
CA ARG A 239 -17.36 4.39 9.55
C ARG A 239 -16.66 3.04 9.68
N VAL A 240 -16.24 2.49 8.55
CA VAL A 240 -15.36 1.32 8.51
C VAL A 240 -14.00 1.63 9.14
N PHE A 241 -13.37 0.62 9.72
CA PHE A 241 -12.08 0.75 10.39
C PHE A 241 -10.89 0.34 9.53
N THR A 242 -11.12 -0.24 8.35
CA THR A 242 -10.08 -0.84 7.52
C THR A 242 -10.14 -0.35 6.08
N ASP A 243 -8.99 -0.35 5.40
CA ASP A 243 -8.88 -0.02 3.98
C ASP A 243 -9.45 -1.13 3.09
N ASN A 244 -9.36 -2.39 3.57
CA ASN A 244 -9.60 -3.58 2.75
C ASN A 244 -10.28 -4.72 3.50
N GLY A 245 -10.80 -4.48 4.71
CA GLY A 245 -11.41 -5.50 5.55
C GLY A 245 -10.50 -6.02 6.66
N ILE A 246 -9.17 -5.99 6.52
CA ILE A 246 -8.24 -6.55 7.53
C ILE A 246 -7.16 -5.58 8.00
N HIS A 247 -6.77 -4.59 7.19
CA HIS A 247 -5.77 -3.60 7.57
C HIS A 247 -6.42 -2.29 8.02
N PRO A 248 -6.19 -1.83 9.26
CA PRO A 248 -6.82 -0.62 9.74
C PRO A 248 -6.39 0.63 8.96
N ASN A 249 -7.33 1.54 8.77
CA ASN A 249 -7.13 2.86 8.20
C ASN A 249 -6.83 3.89 9.31
N ALA A 250 -6.74 5.18 8.99
CA ALA A 250 -6.43 6.24 9.96
C ALA A 250 -7.43 6.25 11.12
N TYR A 251 -8.71 6.10 10.77
CA TYR A 251 -9.79 6.05 11.74
C TYR A 251 -9.70 4.79 12.60
N GLY A 252 -9.48 3.61 12.00
CA GLY A 252 -9.30 2.34 12.69
C GLY A 252 -8.18 2.37 13.73
N TYR A 253 -7.01 2.91 13.39
CA TYR A 253 -5.91 3.07 14.35
C TYR A 253 -6.25 4.04 15.49
N SER A 254 -6.99 5.11 15.21
CA SER A 254 -7.52 6.01 16.25
C SER A 254 -8.45 5.26 17.22
N ARG A 255 -9.32 4.38 16.70
CA ARG A 255 -10.25 3.57 17.50
C ARG A 255 -9.53 2.47 18.28
N ILE A 256 -8.49 1.85 17.71
CA ILE A 256 -7.59 0.93 18.41
C ILE A 256 -6.97 1.64 19.62
N ALA A 257 -6.46 2.86 19.45
CA ALA A 257 -5.85 3.61 20.54
C ALA A 257 -6.86 4.00 21.64
N ASP A 258 -8.09 4.38 21.27
CA ASP A 258 -9.21 4.58 22.22
C ASP A 258 -9.48 3.31 23.04
N HIS A 259 -9.62 2.18 22.35
CA HIS A 259 -9.92 0.89 22.98
C HIS A 259 -8.79 0.43 23.90
N PHE A 260 -7.54 0.57 23.45
CA PHE A 260 -6.35 0.26 24.24
C PHE A 260 -6.35 1.04 25.56
N GLN A 261 -6.59 2.35 25.52
CA GLN A 261 -6.65 3.19 26.72
C GLN A 261 -7.78 2.76 27.68
N ALA A 262 -8.95 2.41 27.13
CA ALA A 262 -10.08 1.98 27.92
C ALA A 262 -9.79 0.68 28.70
N VAL A 263 -9.21 -0.32 28.04
CA VAL A 263 -8.87 -1.62 28.66
C VAL A 263 -7.74 -1.47 29.69
N MET A 264 -6.78 -0.59 29.41
CA MET A 264 -5.66 -0.28 30.32
C MET A 264 -6.10 0.60 31.50
N ARG A 265 -7.39 0.94 31.60
CA ARG A 265 -7.99 1.78 32.66
C ARG A 265 -7.30 3.14 32.79
N CYS A 266 -6.85 3.70 31.68
CA CYS A 266 -6.44 5.10 31.65
C CYS A 266 -7.66 5.92 32.10
N LYS A 267 -7.54 6.69 33.20
CA LYS A 267 -8.67 7.44 33.76
C LYS A 267 -9.31 8.31 32.66
N PRO A 268 -10.65 8.30 32.49
CA PRO A 268 -11.32 9.24 31.61
C PRO A 268 -10.88 10.66 31.95
N TRP A 269 -10.66 11.48 30.91
CA TRP A 269 -10.16 12.84 31.07
C TRP A 269 -11.21 13.85 30.62
N PRO A 270 -12.26 14.10 31.43
CA PRO A 270 -13.27 15.08 31.06
C PRO A 270 -12.64 16.47 31.09
N TRP A 271 -12.79 17.21 30.01
CA TRP A 271 -12.35 18.60 29.93
C TRP A 271 -13.56 19.52 29.95
N HIS A 272 -13.63 20.40 30.93
CA HIS A 272 -14.66 21.43 31.01
C HIS A 272 -14.07 22.73 31.54
N LEU A 273 -14.40 23.84 30.91
CA LEU A 273 -14.04 25.17 31.39
C LEU A 273 -15.30 26.00 31.54
N GLU A 274 -15.48 26.58 32.71
CA GLU A 274 -16.57 27.48 33.02
C GLU A 274 -16.01 28.78 33.59
N ILE A 275 -16.40 29.92 33.01
CA ILE A 275 -16.13 31.24 33.61
C ILE A 275 -17.46 31.79 34.11
N ALA A 276 -17.58 31.92 35.43
CA ALA A 276 -18.80 32.33 36.10
C ALA A 276 -19.07 33.84 35.95
N ALA A 277 -20.31 34.24 36.22
CA ALA A 277 -20.77 35.64 36.07
C ALA A 277 -19.96 36.64 36.91
N ASN A 278 -19.49 36.21 38.09
CA ASN A 278 -18.68 37.01 39.01
C ASN A 278 -17.21 37.17 38.56
N GLY A 279 -16.82 36.63 37.40
CA GLY A 279 -15.45 36.72 36.89
C GLY A 279 -14.47 35.74 37.56
N THR A 280 -14.97 34.66 38.18
CA THR A 280 -14.12 33.57 38.69
C THR A 280 -14.26 32.32 37.84
N VAL A 281 -13.31 31.40 37.96
CA VAL A 281 -13.43 30.05 37.39
C VAL A 281 -14.57 29.31 38.09
N GLY A 282 -15.50 28.76 37.30
CA GLY A 282 -16.65 28.01 37.80
C GLY A 282 -16.22 26.66 38.40
N SER A 283 -16.96 26.20 39.41
CA SER A 283 -16.67 24.97 40.16
C SER A 283 -16.77 23.69 39.32
N GLY A 284 -17.41 23.75 38.15
CA GLY A 284 -17.46 22.66 37.18
C GLY A 284 -16.19 22.48 36.34
N SER A 285 -15.24 23.44 36.40
CA SER A 285 -14.02 23.41 35.59
C SER A 285 -13.08 22.27 36.00
N ARG A 286 -12.56 21.54 35.02
CA ARG A 286 -11.68 20.37 35.22
C ARG A 286 -10.90 20.04 33.97
N GLY A 287 -9.74 19.43 34.16
CA GLY A 287 -8.83 19.05 33.08
C GLY A 287 -8.03 20.21 32.48
N ASN A 288 -8.04 21.35 33.16
CA ASN A 288 -7.35 22.58 32.80
C ASN A 288 -7.05 23.42 34.04
N GLN A 289 -6.11 24.35 33.88
CA GLN A 289 -5.73 25.36 34.84
C GLN A 289 -5.84 26.73 34.17
N VAL A 290 -6.53 27.65 34.85
CA VAL A 290 -6.74 29.03 34.37
C VAL A 290 -5.81 29.97 35.12
N PHE A 291 -5.18 30.89 34.39
CA PHE A 291 -4.27 31.89 34.94
C PHE A 291 -4.71 33.29 34.52
N ASP A 292 -4.36 34.29 35.33
CA ASP A 292 -4.49 35.71 35.01
C ASP A 292 -5.87 36.17 34.51
N LEU A 293 -6.94 35.55 35.05
CA LEU A 293 -8.32 35.86 34.66
C LEU A 293 -8.70 37.29 35.04
N ARG A 294 -9.08 38.07 34.02
CA ARG A 294 -9.55 39.44 34.13
C ARG A 294 -10.85 39.60 33.37
N ARG A 295 -11.80 40.30 33.99
CA ARG A 295 -13.13 40.55 33.43
C ARG A 295 -13.45 42.04 33.45
N SER A 296 -14.01 42.51 32.36
CA SER A 296 -14.60 43.84 32.16
C SER A 296 -15.96 43.70 31.48
N SER A 297 -16.69 44.80 31.30
CA SER A 297 -18.05 44.78 30.72
C SER A 297 -18.11 44.27 29.27
N ASN A 298 -17.03 44.40 28.51
CA ASN A 298 -16.98 44.01 27.09
C ASN A 298 -15.86 43.00 26.75
N ARG A 299 -15.11 42.52 27.75
CA ARG A 299 -13.97 41.62 27.54
C ARG A 299 -13.70 40.74 28.76
N ILE A 300 -13.40 39.46 28.49
CA ILE A 300 -12.81 38.52 29.44
C ILE A 300 -11.47 38.06 28.84
N GLU A 301 -10.38 38.16 29.59
CA GLU A 301 -9.06 37.68 29.17
C GLU A 301 -8.45 36.78 30.25
N PHE A 302 -7.79 35.70 29.84
CA PHE A 302 -7.13 34.74 30.72
C PHE A 302 -6.16 33.88 29.93
N GLU A 303 -5.33 33.11 30.62
CA GLU A 303 -4.57 32.01 30.00
C GLU A 303 -5.12 30.67 30.47
N VAL A 304 -5.06 29.66 29.59
CA VAL A 304 -5.43 28.28 29.93
C VAL A 304 -4.27 27.36 29.60
N ARG A 305 -3.95 26.47 30.53
CA ARG A 305 -3.14 25.28 30.27
C ARG A 305 -3.98 24.04 30.50
N ASP A 306 -4.04 23.15 29.53
CA ASP A 306 -4.64 21.83 29.72
C ASP A 306 -3.75 20.96 30.60
N ASP A 307 -4.28 20.02 31.40
CA ASP A 307 -3.35 19.07 32.04
C ASP A 307 -2.91 17.96 31.07
N LEU A 308 -3.63 17.70 29.97
CA LEU A 308 -3.25 16.77 28.89
C LEU A 308 -3.66 17.32 27.52
N LEU A 309 -2.87 17.02 26.48
CA LEU A 309 -3.21 17.38 25.10
C LEU A 309 -4.45 16.63 24.60
N PRO A 310 -5.32 17.28 23.80
CA PRO A 310 -6.42 16.59 23.15
C PRO A 310 -5.93 15.76 21.96
N PHE A 311 -6.54 14.60 21.77
CA PHE A 311 -6.41 13.81 20.56
C PHE A 311 -7.82 13.42 20.10
N PRO A 312 -8.35 14.02 19.03
CA PRO A 312 -9.55 13.52 18.39
C PRO A 312 -9.28 12.21 17.65
N ASN A 313 -10.35 11.58 17.16
CA ASN A 313 -10.21 10.56 16.12
C ASN A 313 -10.24 11.29 14.77
N HIS A 314 -9.39 10.88 13.83
CA HIS A 314 -9.35 11.43 12.48
C HIS A 314 -9.58 10.30 11.49
N ASP A 315 -10.26 10.60 10.39
CA ASP A 315 -10.23 9.74 9.21
C ASP A 315 -9.13 10.20 8.24
N GLU A 316 -9.09 9.56 7.08
CA GLU A 316 -8.09 9.75 6.04
C GLU A 316 -8.18 11.15 5.41
N ASP A 317 -9.37 11.77 5.47
CA ASP A 317 -9.66 13.14 5.01
C ASP A 317 -9.41 14.19 6.11
N ASP A 318 -8.76 13.80 7.21
CA ASP A 318 -8.53 14.62 8.41
C ASP A 318 -9.83 15.13 9.07
N LYS A 319 -10.98 14.51 8.77
CA LYS A 319 -12.23 14.87 9.42
C LYS A 319 -12.22 14.35 10.85
N ILE A 320 -12.59 15.27 11.74
CA ILE A 320 -12.51 15.08 13.18
C ILE A 320 -13.78 14.39 13.70
N TYR A 321 -13.59 13.32 14.46
CA TYR A 321 -14.63 12.64 15.22
C TYR A 321 -14.38 12.76 16.72
N PRO A 322 -15.43 12.96 17.54
CA PRO A 322 -15.30 12.88 18.97
C PRO A 322 -14.78 11.50 19.38
N SER A 323 -13.67 11.47 20.13
CA SER A 323 -13.31 10.26 20.86
C SER A 323 -14.23 10.11 22.08
N ALA A 324 -14.44 8.88 22.55
CA ALA A 324 -15.23 8.61 23.75
C ALA A 324 -14.65 9.26 25.03
N ILE A 325 -13.44 9.81 24.93
CA ILE A 325 -12.62 10.29 26.04
C ILE A 325 -12.20 11.76 25.92
N THR A 326 -12.63 12.51 24.89
CA THR A 326 -12.15 13.90 24.63
C THR A 326 -13.21 14.95 24.27
N SER A 327 -14.50 14.79 24.61
CA SER A 327 -15.46 15.89 24.44
C SER A 327 -15.11 17.08 25.34
N ARG A 328 -14.74 18.23 24.73
CA ARG A 328 -14.33 19.45 25.44
C ARG A 328 -15.42 20.51 25.37
N ARG A 329 -15.87 21.01 26.52
CA ARG A 329 -16.94 22.02 26.59
C ARG A 329 -16.48 23.28 27.30
N VAL A 330 -16.72 24.44 26.71
CA VAL A 330 -16.48 25.76 27.32
C VAL A 330 -17.79 26.50 27.55
N ARG A 331 -17.94 27.17 28.69
CA ARG A 331 -19.13 27.94 29.07
C ARG A 331 -18.73 29.28 29.67
N PHE A 332 -19.43 30.34 29.28
CA PHE A 332 -19.26 31.68 29.84
C PHE A 332 -20.60 32.19 30.36
N GLU A 333 -20.66 32.50 31.66
CA GLU A 333 -21.88 32.97 32.31
C GLU A 333 -21.91 34.49 32.51
N GLY A 334 -23.13 35.01 32.65
CA GLY A 334 -23.40 36.41 32.98
C GLY A 334 -22.92 37.41 31.93
N LEU A 335 -22.82 37.00 30.65
CA LEU A 335 -22.50 37.89 29.55
C LEU A 335 -23.68 38.81 29.23
N ASP A 336 -23.39 40.09 28.97
CA ASP A 336 -24.40 41.03 28.47
C ASP A 336 -24.94 40.59 27.11
N ALA A 337 -26.21 40.88 26.84
CA ALA A 337 -26.84 40.63 25.55
C ALA A 337 -26.00 41.20 24.39
N GLY A 338 -25.90 40.39 23.32
CA GLY A 338 -25.09 40.67 22.14
C GLY A 338 -24.26 39.47 21.69
N SER A 339 -23.44 39.69 20.67
CA SER A 339 -22.50 38.71 20.11
C SER A 339 -21.13 38.86 20.76
N TRP A 340 -20.50 37.72 21.03
CA TRP A 340 -19.18 37.64 21.65
C TRP A 340 -18.29 36.70 20.82
N ALA A 341 -17.09 37.18 20.50
CA ALA A 341 -16.07 36.41 19.80
C ALA A 341 -15.07 35.84 20.79
N LEU A 342 -14.87 34.52 20.75
CA LEU A 342 -13.76 33.88 21.44
C LEU A 342 -12.54 33.89 20.53
N LYS A 343 -11.43 34.43 21.02
CA LYS A 343 -10.10 34.37 20.39
C LYS A 343 -9.16 33.53 21.24
N ILE A 344 -8.33 32.72 20.57
CA ILE A 344 -7.27 31.93 21.19
C ILE A 344 -5.97 32.26 20.47
N ASP A 345 -4.98 32.74 21.21
CA ASP A 345 -3.70 33.26 20.69
C ASP A 345 -3.90 34.28 19.55
N GLY A 346 -4.90 35.16 19.72
CA GLY A 346 -5.25 36.22 18.77
C GLY A 346 -6.10 35.79 17.57
N ARG A 347 -6.31 34.47 17.34
CA ARG A 347 -7.16 33.95 16.26
C ARG A 347 -8.59 33.75 16.72
N THR A 348 -9.56 34.22 15.94
CA THR A 348 -11.00 34.03 16.24
C THR A 348 -11.38 32.56 16.08
N TYR A 349 -11.88 31.95 17.15
CA TYR A 349 -12.36 30.56 17.17
C TYR A 349 -13.83 30.46 16.72
N ALA A 350 -14.69 31.26 17.35
CA ALA A 350 -16.13 31.29 17.09
C ALA A 350 -16.75 32.61 17.59
N VAL A 351 -17.85 33.00 16.96
CA VAL A 351 -18.73 34.08 17.40
C VAL A 351 -20.08 33.48 17.77
N ARG A 352 -20.55 33.75 18.99
CA ARG A 352 -21.83 33.26 19.49
C ARG A 352 -22.54 34.35 20.29
N SER A 353 -23.86 34.24 20.41
CA SER A 353 -24.62 35.07 21.34
C SER A 353 -24.28 34.76 22.79
N ALA A 354 -24.50 35.73 23.68
CA ALA A 354 -24.38 35.53 25.13
C ALA A 354 -25.15 34.28 25.63
N SER A 355 -26.35 34.02 25.09
CA SER A 355 -27.15 32.85 25.45
C SER A 355 -26.50 31.53 25.03
N GLN A 356 -25.89 31.48 23.84
CA GLN A 356 -25.22 30.27 23.34
C GLN A 356 -23.95 29.97 24.15
N TRP A 357 -23.14 30.98 24.44
CA TRP A 357 -21.99 30.81 25.33
C TRP A 357 -22.39 30.39 26.75
N GLY A 358 -23.54 30.89 27.24
CA GLY A 358 -24.14 30.49 28.51
C GLY A 358 -24.68 29.07 28.52
N GLN A 359 -25.12 28.52 27.38
CA GLN A 359 -25.47 27.09 27.25
C GLN A 359 -24.22 26.21 27.17
N GLY A 360 -23.09 26.76 26.71
CA GLY A 360 -21.81 26.09 26.61
C GLY A 360 -21.59 25.41 25.26
N GLU A 361 -20.42 25.64 24.68
CA GLU A 361 -20.02 25.22 23.34
C GLU A 361 -19.04 24.05 23.41
N THR A 362 -19.19 23.06 22.52
CA THR A 362 -18.18 22.02 22.32
C THR A 362 -17.16 22.51 21.30
N PHE A 363 -15.87 22.35 21.59
CA PHE A 363 -14.82 22.69 20.64
C PHE A 363 -13.86 21.52 20.38
N GLN A 364 -13.44 21.39 19.12
CA GLN A 364 -12.66 20.26 18.60
C GLN A 364 -11.42 20.69 17.79
N ARG A 365 -11.09 21.98 17.82
CA ARG A 365 -9.94 22.58 17.12
C ARG A 365 -9.36 23.71 17.97
N GLY A 366 -8.11 24.08 17.73
CA GLY A 366 -7.38 25.09 18.51
C GLY A 366 -5.90 24.75 18.62
N PRO A 367 -5.07 25.65 19.16
CA PRO A 367 -3.61 25.50 19.14
C PRO A 367 -3.11 24.29 19.95
N GLN A 368 -3.88 23.81 20.92
CA GLN A 368 -3.61 22.56 21.63
C GLN A 368 -3.82 21.30 20.77
N PHE A 369 -4.74 21.34 19.79
CA PHE A 369 -4.93 20.26 18.81
C PHE A 369 -3.81 20.30 17.78
N ASP A 370 -3.43 21.50 17.32
CA ASP A 370 -2.28 21.69 16.43
C ASP A 370 -0.98 21.19 17.11
N GLN A 371 -0.81 21.41 18.42
CA GLN A 371 0.31 20.89 19.19
C GLN A 371 0.32 19.35 19.24
N ALA A 372 -0.85 18.73 19.40
CA ALA A 372 -1.01 17.27 19.40
C ALA A 372 -0.66 16.66 18.03
N GLU A 373 -1.13 17.28 16.94
CA GLU A 373 -0.79 16.84 15.59
C GLU A 373 0.69 17.07 15.26
N GLN A 374 1.28 18.19 15.67
CA GLN A 374 2.73 18.40 15.56
C GLN A 374 3.51 17.30 16.30
N MET A 375 3.04 16.87 17.47
CA MET A 375 3.66 15.75 18.18
C MET A 375 3.57 14.45 17.38
N ARG A 376 2.39 14.15 16.79
CA ARG A 376 2.18 12.97 15.94
C ARG A 376 3.06 13.00 14.69
N GLU A 377 3.17 14.13 14.00
CA GLU A 377 4.06 14.31 12.84
C GLU A 377 5.52 14.01 13.21
N ARG A 378 5.99 14.47 14.38
CA ARG A 378 7.33 14.11 14.89
C ARG A 378 7.46 12.62 15.19
N ILE A 379 6.43 11.98 15.73
CA ILE A 379 6.40 10.52 15.92
C ILE A 379 6.53 9.78 14.59
N LEU A 380 5.80 10.20 13.55
CA LEU A 380 5.90 9.62 12.21
C LEU A 380 7.31 9.76 11.64
N LYS A 381 7.91 10.96 11.74
CA LYS A 381 9.29 11.18 11.28
C LYS A 381 10.30 10.33 12.05
N LYS A 382 10.13 10.20 13.37
CA LYS A 382 10.95 9.32 14.21
C LYS A 382 10.80 7.85 13.79
N ASN A 383 9.58 7.41 13.49
CA ASN A 383 9.31 6.04 13.04
C ASN A 383 9.96 5.77 11.67
N GLU A 384 9.85 6.69 10.72
CA GLU A 384 10.52 6.60 9.41
C GLU A 384 12.06 6.44 9.56
N LEU A 385 12.70 7.33 10.33
CA LEU A 385 14.14 7.24 10.60
C LEU A 385 14.51 5.93 11.30
N PHE A 386 13.69 5.48 12.25
CA PHE A 386 13.93 4.21 12.91
C PHE A 386 13.74 3.02 11.96
N PHE A 387 12.81 3.08 11.01
CA PHE A 387 12.64 2.04 10.01
C PHE A 387 13.88 1.91 9.13
N HIS A 388 14.45 3.02 8.64
CA HIS A 388 15.74 2.99 7.91
C HIS A 388 16.89 2.45 8.75
N ARG A 389 16.87 2.68 10.07
CA ARG A 389 17.83 2.13 11.02
C ARG A 389 17.62 0.64 11.31
N PHE A 390 16.38 0.19 11.35
CA PHE A 390 15.98 -1.15 11.76
C PHE A 390 16.01 -2.13 10.58
N ARG A 391 15.41 -1.72 9.46
CA ARG A 391 15.31 -2.44 8.20
C ARG A 391 15.84 -1.56 7.06
N PRO A 392 17.16 -1.29 7.04
CA PRO A 392 17.74 -0.53 5.95
C PRO A 392 17.55 -1.24 4.61
N GLN A 393 17.46 -0.45 3.55
CA GLN A 393 17.63 -0.98 2.20
C GLN A 393 19.02 -1.60 2.04
N ASN A 394 19.13 -2.56 1.12
CA ASN A 394 20.37 -3.27 0.81
C ASN A 394 20.97 -4.03 2.02
N GLN A 395 20.13 -4.66 2.84
CA GLN A 395 20.59 -5.44 3.99
C GLN A 395 21.64 -6.51 3.62
N THR A 396 21.54 -7.11 2.43
CA THR A 396 22.53 -8.08 1.92
C THR A 396 23.93 -7.50 1.75
N TYR A 397 24.01 -6.22 1.38
CA TYR A 397 25.23 -5.45 1.16
C TYR A 397 25.77 -4.79 2.42
N LEU A 398 24.88 -4.39 3.35
CA LEU A 398 25.32 -3.75 4.58
C LEU A 398 25.80 -4.79 5.61
N PHE A 399 25.06 -5.89 5.75
CA PHE A 399 25.28 -6.87 6.81
C PHE A 399 25.38 -8.33 6.33
N GLY A 400 24.84 -8.62 5.15
CA GLY A 400 24.74 -9.99 4.63
C GLY A 400 25.99 -10.51 3.93
N PHE A 401 25.80 -11.53 3.09
CA PHE A 401 26.89 -12.22 2.38
C PHE A 401 27.60 -11.34 1.33
N ARG A 402 26.99 -10.22 0.92
CA ARG A 402 27.57 -9.24 -0.02
C ARG A 402 28.25 -8.06 0.66
N LYS A 403 28.43 -8.11 1.98
CA LYS A 403 29.12 -7.04 2.75
C LYS A 403 30.54 -6.74 2.31
N HIS A 404 31.18 -7.64 1.58
CA HIS A 404 32.50 -7.40 1.01
C HIS A 404 32.48 -6.37 -0.12
N GLU A 405 31.32 -6.10 -0.72
CA GLU A 405 31.14 -5.09 -1.77
C GLU A 405 30.87 -3.70 -1.19
N GLN A 406 30.04 -3.60 -0.13
CA GLN A 406 29.49 -2.32 0.34
C GLN A 406 29.39 -2.19 1.87
N GLY A 407 29.92 -3.15 2.63
CA GLY A 407 29.77 -3.22 4.09
C GLY A 407 30.40 -2.05 4.84
N GLN A 408 31.32 -1.30 4.22
CA GLN A 408 31.82 -0.03 4.74
C GLN A 408 30.71 0.99 4.99
N ASN A 409 29.63 0.96 4.21
CA ASN A 409 28.50 1.88 4.35
C ASN A 409 27.63 1.55 5.59
N ALA A 410 27.82 0.39 6.23
CA ALA A 410 27.14 0.07 7.48
C ALA A 410 27.46 1.04 8.62
N VAL A 411 28.55 1.81 8.52
CA VAL A 411 28.89 2.90 9.47
C VAL A 411 27.86 4.03 9.48
N GLU A 412 27.02 4.12 8.46
CA GLU A 412 25.93 5.11 8.38
C GLU A 412 24.70 4.70 9.18
N ILE A 413 24.49 3.39 9.39
CA ILE A 413 23.29 2.89 10.07
C ILE A 413 23.19 3.41 11.51
N PRO A 414 24.25 3.42 12.35
CA PRO A 414 24.18 4.05 13.67
C PRO A 414 23.98 5.58 13.66
N GLN A 415 24.18 6.27 12.53
CA GLN A 415 24.02 7.75 12.46
C GLN A 415 22.55 8.19 12.52
N PHE A 416 21.60 7.28 12.30
CA PHE A 416 20.18 7.52 12.54
C PHE A 416 19.85 7.62 14.05
N ASP A 417 20.61 6.95 14.93
CA ASP A 417 20.33 6.90 16.37
C ASP A 417 20.30 8.31 17.04
N PRO A 418 21.27 9.22 16.82
CA PRO A 418 21.19 10.58 17.37
C PRO A 418 20.06 11.42 16.75
N MET A 419 19.67 11.15 15.51
CA MET A 419 18.55 11.85 14.86
C MET A 419 17.21 11.43 15.48
N VAL A 420 17.04 10.11 15.69
CA VAL A 420 15.89 9.56 16.42
C VAL A 420 15.83 10.15 17.82
N ALA A 421 16.93 10.14 18.58
CA ALA A 421 16.97 10.69 19.93
C ALA A 421 16.66 12.21 20.00
N LYS A 422 17.06 12.97 18.98
CA LYS A 422 16.71 14.39 18.85
C LYS A 422 15.21 14.56 18.69
N ILE A 423 14.59 13.85 17.74
CA ILE A 423 13.13 13.96 17.51
C ILE A 423 12.35 13.44 18.73
N GLU A 424 12.83 12.42 19.43
CA GLU A 424 12.25 11.97 20.71
C GLU A 424 12.21 13.09 21.76
N SER A 425 13.30 13.87 21.86
CA SER A 425 13.33 15.02 22.77
C SER A 425 12.32 16.11 22.36
N GLU A 426 12.14 16.33 21.05
CA GLU A 426 11.11 17.25 20.53
C GLU A 426 9.70 16.74 20.83
N ILE A 427 9.45 15.43 20.70
CA ILE A 427 8.18 14.78 21.06
C ILE A 427 7.88 14.99 22.55
N HIS A 428 8.84 14.76 23.44
CA HIS A 428 8.65 14.97 24.89
C HIS A 428 8.36 16.43 25.24
N GLN A 429 8.99 17.39 24.55
CA GLN A 429 8.69 18.81 24.73
C GLN A 429 7.30 19.17 24.21
N LEU A 430 6.89 18.60 23.07
CA LEU A 430 5.56 18.80 22.49
C LEU A 430 4.47 18.13 23.32
N ALA A 431 4.75 17.03 24.02
CA ALA A 431 3.78 16.33 24.87
C ALA A 431 3.30 17.20 26.05
N ILE A 432 4.12 18.14 26.52
CA ILE A 432 3.78 19.01 27.65
C ILE A 432 2.80 20.11 27.19
N PRO A 433 1.55 20.16 27.69
CA PRO A 433 0.60 21.18 27.29
C PRO A 433 1.07 22.60 27.61
N ARG A 434 0.89 23.51 26.64
CA ARG A 434 1.29 24.92 26.77
C ARG A 434 0.14 25.78 27.30
N ARG A 435 0.51 26.97 27.80
CA ARG A 435 -0.46 28.03 28.08
C ARG A 435 -0.84 28.71 26.79
N HIS A 436 -2.14 28.90 26.60
CA HIS A 436 -2.71 29.66 25.49
C HIS A 436 -3.48 30.86 26.04
N ARG A 437 -3.40 32.00 25.36
CA ARG A 437 -4.13 33.21 25.74
C ARG A 437 -5.53 33.18 25.15
N TRP A 438 -6.53 33.32 26.00
CA TRP A 438 -7.95 33.32 25.65
C TRP A 438 -8.53 34.72 25.86
N GLU A 439 -9.27 35.20 24.87
CA GLU A 439 -9.95 36.49 24.94
C GLU A 439 -11.39 36.33 24.42
N LEU A 440 -12.37 36.54 25.29
CA LEU A 440 -13.77 36.66 24.90
C LEU A 440 -14.13 38.14 24.82
N VAL A 441 -14.39 38.65 23.61
CA VAL A 441 -14.64 40.08 23.37
C VAL A 441 -16.04 40.29 22.79
N LYS A 442 -16.74 41.32 23.27
CA LYS A 442 -18.02 41.73 22.71
C LYS A 442 -17.78 42.34 21.32
N VAL A 443 -18.54 41.90 20.32
CA VAL A 443 -18.43 42.36 18.93
C VAL A 443 -19.73 42.99 18.47
N GLU A 444 -19.66 43.90 17.49
CA GLU A 444 -20.84 44.50 16.88
C GLU A 444 -21.63 43.45 16.10
N SER A 445 -22.96 43.62 16.04
CA SER A 445 -23.91 42.66 15.46
C SER A 445 -23.74 42.39 13.96
N SER A 446 -22.86 43.12 13.28
CA SER A 446 -22.53 42.98 11.85
C SER A 446 -21.44 41.94 11.55
N VAL A 447 -20.74 41.41 12.56
CA VAL A 447 -19.72 40.35 12.36
C VAL A 447 -20.41 39.00 12.21
N THR A 448 -20.45 38.47 10.97
CA THR A 448 -21.04 37.17 10.66
C THR A 448 -20.06 36.03 10.88
N GLU A 449 -20.58 34.80 11.01
CA GLU A 449 -19.78 33.57 11.13
C GLU A 449 -18.83 33.37 9.92
N SER A 450 -19.11 34.03 8.78
CA SER A 450 -18.24 34.07 7.59
C SER A 450 -16.90 34.76 7.83
N ASP A 451 -16.82 35.71 8.76
CA ASP A 451 -15.56 36.37 9.14
C ASP A 451 -14.77 35.57 10.19
N ALA A 452 -15.38 34.53 10.77
CA ALA A 452 -14.79 33.65 11.79
C ALA A 452 -14.22 32.34 11.21
N LEU A 453 -14.18 32.18 9.88
CA LEU A 453 -13.61 31.02 9.18
C LEU A 453 -12.07 31.09 9.07
N ALA A 454 -11.35 31.19 10.20
CA ALA A 454 -9.89 31.27 10.20
C ALA A 454 -9.20 30.24 11.13
N TRP A 455 -9.86 29.12 11.40
CA TRP A 455 -9.19 27.88 11.85
C TRP A 455 -9.47 26.73 10.87
N ARG A 456 -9.48 27.02 9.57
CA ARG A 456 -9.04 26.01 8.60
C ARG A 456 -7.53 25.97 8.73
N LYS A 457 -6.93 24.76 8.77
CA LYS A 457 -5.51 24.61 8.45
C LYS A 457 -5.26 25.51 7.22
N PRO A 458 -4.22 26.35 7.19
CA PRO A 458 -3.64 26.63 5.90
C PRO A 458 -3.43 25.25 5.30
N VAL A 459 -4.15 24.92 4.22
CA VAL A 459 -3.63 23.91 3.30
C VAL A 459 -2.19 24.36 3.13
N PRO A 460 -1.17 23.54 3.48
CA PRO A 460 0.17 23.91 3.10
C PRO A 460 0.05 24.27 1.64
N SER A 461 0.25 25.54 1.30
CA SER A 461 0.45 25.86 -0.09
C SER A 461 1.66 25.02 -0.41
N LEU A 462 1.44 23.92 -1.13
CA LEU A 462 2.48 23.16 -1.78
C LEU A 462 3.17 24.23 -2.59
N THR A 463 4.24 24.73 -1.97
CA THR A 463 4.98 25.86 -2.46
C THR A 463 5.48 25.30 -3.76
N GLU A 464 5.06 25.93 -4.87
CA GLU A 464 5.46 25.59 -6.21
C GLU A 464 6.86 25.01 -6.14
N ALA A 465 6.98 23.71 -6.40
CA ALA A 465 8.25 23.06 -6.55
C ALA A 465 8.88 23.74 -7.76
N LYS A 466 9.54 24.87 -7.49
CA LYS A 466 10.44 25.52 -8.43
C LYS A 466 11.43 24.44 -8.74
N SER A 467 11.35 23.94 -9.97
CA SER A 467 12.38 23.18 -10.65
C SER A 467 13.74 23.67 -10.18
N ALA A 468 14.30 22.95 -9.22
CA ALA A 468 15.61 23.20 -8.66
C ALA A 468 16.60 22.34 -9.46
N LEU A 469 16.54 22.46 -10.78
CA LEU A 469 17.61 22.01 -11.66
C LEU A 469 18.09 23.23 -12.44
N GLY A 470 18.78 24.12 -11.72
CA GLY A 470 19.62 25.17 -12.29
C GLY A 470 20.87 24.59 -12.95
N VAL A 471 20.70 23.57 -13.80
CA VAL A 471 21.75 22.97 -14.61
C VAL A 471 21.50 23.41 -16.05
N THR A 472 22.35 24.31 -16.54
CA THR A 472 22.38 24.65 -17.97
C THR A 472 23.00 23.46 -18.70
N LEU A 473 22.16 22.56 -19.23
CA LEU A 473 22.60 21.49 -20.12
C LEU A 473 22.69 22.01 -21.55
N SER A 474 23.69 21.50 -22.27
CA SER A 474 24.03 21.86 -23.64
C SER A 474 22.95 21.36 -24.60
N THR A 475 22.23 22.25 -25.28
CA THR A 475 21.20 21.96 -26.30
C THR A 475 21.78 21.43 -27.63
N ASP A 476 22.97 20.83 -27.61
CA ASP A 476 23.69 20.44 -28.81
C ASP A 476 23.39 18.98 -29.15
N HIS A 477 22.14 18.71 -29.57
CA HIS A 477 21.66 17.39 -29.99
C HIS A 477 22.50 16.76 -31.12
N ALA A 478 23.30 17.56 -31.82
CA ALA A 478 24.26 17.12 -32.83
C ALA A 478 25.39 16.23 -32.27
N ALA A 479 25.72 16.33 -30.97
CA ALA A 479 26.82 15.59 -30.35
C ALA A 479 26.54 14.07 -30.21
N ASP A 480 25.27 13.66 -30.22
CA ASP A 480 24.88 12.25 -30.02
C ASP A 480 24.70 11.47 -31.34
N GLN A 481 24.46 12.14 -32.47
CA GLN A 481 24.22 11.48 -33.77
C GLN A 481 25.40 10.65 -34.31
N GLY A 482 26.62 10.86 -33.79
CA GLY A 482 27.81 10.09 -34.16
C GLY A 482 28.17 8.93 -33.19
N LYS A 483 27.42 8.75 -32.09
CA LYS A 483 27.76 7.78 -31.04
C LYS A 483 26.99 6.47 -31.13
N PHE A 484 25.95 6.42 -31.95
CA PHE A 484 25.08 5.25 -32.11
C PHE A 484 25.27 4.58 -33.46
N GLN A 485 25.33 3.25 -33.42
CA GLN A 485 25.25 2.35 -34.57
C GLN A 485 23.84 1.78 -34.59
N LEU A 486 23.04 2.21 -35.55
CA LEU A 486 21.66 1.76 -35.72
C LEU A 486 21.61 0.63 -36.76
N SER A 487 20.66 -0.30 -36.63
CA SER A 487 20.29 -1.15 -37.77
C SER A 487 19.92 -0.25 -38.96
N PRO A 488 20.28 -0.62 -40.22
CA PRO A 488 19.98 0.21 -41.40
C PRO A 488 18.51 0.59 -41.53
N GLU A 489 17.62 -0.25 -41.00
CA GLU A 489 16.17 -0.18 -41.13
C GLU A 489 15.50 0.82 -40.19
N VAL A 490 16.17 1.25 -39.11
CA VAL A 490 15.56 2.08 -38.08
C VAL A 490 16.19 3.46 -37.98
N GLU A 491 15.42 4.40 -37.46
CA GLU A 491 15.87 5.72 -37.02
C GLU A 491 15.61 5.90 -35.53
N MET A 492 16.40 6.75 -34.89
CA MET A 492 16.29 7.03 -33.46
C MET A 492 16.40 8.53 -33.21
N THR A 493 15.50 9.05 -32.39
CA THR A 493 15.40 10.46 -32.02
C THR A 493 15.36 10.61 -30.50
N LEU A 494 15.97 11.66 -29.97
CA LEU A 494 15.84 11.99 -28.55
C LEU A 494 14.43 12.56 -28.34
N TRP A 495 13.65 11.93 -27.47
CA TRP A 495 12.26 12.34 -27.20
C TRP A 495 12.17 13.20 -25.95
N ALA A 496 12.89 12.86 -24.89
CA ALA A 496 12.99 13.67 -23.68
C ALA A 496 14.36 13.51 -23.00
N GLU A 497 14.82 14.53 -22.30
CA GLU A 497 16.03 14.46 -21.47
C GLU A 497 15.94 15.36 -20.24
N SER A 498 16.88 15.21 -19.31
CA SER A 498 17.04 16.15 -18.20
C SER A 498 17.17 17.61 -18.71
N PRO A 499 16.52 18.59 -18.05
CA PRO A 499 15.91 18.52 -16.73
C PRO A 499 14.43 18.08 -16.70
N LEU A 500 13.83 17.64 -17.83
CA LEU A 500 12.43 17.20 -17.85
C LEU A 500 12.19 15.96 -16.98
N MET A 501 13.23 15.16 -16.75
CA MET A 501 13.26 14.06 -15.79
C MET A 501 14.63 13.88 -15.17
N SER A 502 14.67 13.07 -14.11
CA SER A 502 15.89 12.45 -13.62
C SER A 502 15.74 10.95 -13.48
N LYS A 503 16.73 10.23 -14.01
CA LYS A 503 16.97 8.82 -13.70
C LYS A 503 15.73 7.92 -13.90
N PRO A 504 15.23 7.75 -15.14
CA PRO A 504 14.04 6.95 -15.43
C PRO A 504 14.31 5.45 -15.21
N ILE A 505 13.46 4.76 -14.45
CA ILE A 505 13.57 3.32 -14.15
C ILE A 505 12.60 2.47 -14.96
N GLN A 506 11.30 2.78 -14.87
CA GLN A 506 10.24 2.13 -15.66
C GLN A 506 9.38 3.20 -16.32
N ILE A 507 8.94 2.90 -17.56
CA ILE A 507 8.03 3.76 -18.32
C ILE A 507 6.79 2.98 -18.79
N ASN A 508 5.64 3.66 -18.84
CA ASN A 508 4.40 3.12 -19.41
C ASN A 508 3.53 4.26 -19.98
N PHE A 509 2.68 3.95 -20.96
CA PHE A 509 1.74 4.92 -21.53
C PHE A 509 0.34 4.72 -20.97
N ASP A 510 -0.39 5.82 -20.78
CA ASP A 510 -1.82 5.81 -20.44
C ASP A 510 -2.72 5.88 -21.71
N PRO A 511 -4.05 5.80 -21.57
CA PRO A 511 -4.98 5.89 -22.71
C PRO A 511 -5.03 7.24 -23.45
N GLU A 512 -4.57 8.33 -22.82
CA GLU A 512 -4.38 9.65 -23.45
C GLU A 512 -3.11 9.69 -24.34
N GLY A 513 -2.22 8.73 -24.18
CA GLY A 513 -0.96 8.63 -24.91
C GLY A 513 0.18 9.42 -24.26
N ARG A 514 0.05 9.73 -22.97
CA ARG A 514 1.08 10.40 -22.16
C ARG A 514 2.03 9.35 -21.60
N LEU A 515 3.32 9.70 -21.50
CA LEU A 515 4.34 8.79 -20.97
C LEU A 515 4.50 9.01 -19.47
N TRP A 516 4.23 7.96 -18.69
CA TRP A 516 4.44 7.93 -17.25
C TRP A 516 5.82 7.37 -16.93
N VAL A 517 6.54 8.01 -16.03
CA VAL A 517 7.93 7.71 -15.70
C VAL A 517 8.10 7.61 -14.19
N ALA A 518 8.57 6.46 -13.70
CA ALA A 518 9.12 6.32 -12.36
C ALA A 518 10.61 6.68 -12.38
N GLY A 519 11.02 7.69 -11.62
CA GLY A 519 12.42 8.12 -11.55
C GLY A 519 13.00 8.02 -10.15
N SER A 520 14.30 7.73 -10.02
CA SER A 520 14.97 7.73 -8.71
C SER A 520 16.36 8.37 -8.71
N SER A 521 16.45 9.48 -7.99
CA SER A 521 17.72 10.15 -7.65
C SER A 521 18.34 9.61 -6.36
N LEU A 522 17.53 9.01 -5.48
CA LEU A 522 17.97 8.45 -4.19
C LEU A 522 18.72 7.13 -4.35
N TYR A 523 18.39 6.32 -5.36
CA TYR A 523 19.04 5.04 -5.61
C TYR A 523 20.58 5.15 -5.58
N PRO A 524 21.32 4.26 -4.89
CA PRO A 524 20.85 2.98 -4.35
C PRO A 524 20.51 2.97 -2.86
N GLN A 525 20.79 4.04 -2.12
CA GLN A 525 20.70 4.05 -0.66
C GLN A 525 20.46 5.46 -0.13
N ILE A 526 19.35 5.65 0.59
CA ILE A 526 19.05 6.90 1.29
C ILE A 526 20.11 7.21 2.35
N LYS A 527 20.55 8.47 2.43
CA LYS A 527 21.52 8.90 3.45
C LYS A 527 20.84 9.14 4.80
N PRO A 528 21.56 9.00 5.93
CA PRO A 528 21.07 9.49 7.21
C PRO A 528 20.65 10.97 7.12
N GLY A 529 19.39 11.25 7.43
CA GLY A 529 18.81 12.60 7.44
C GLY A 529 18.38 13.14 6.07
N GLU A 530 18.58 12.40 4.98
CA GLU A 530 17.99 12.70 3.68
C GLU A 530 16.50 12.32 3.68
N GLU A 531 15.69 13.08 2.94
CA GLU A 531 14.25 12.81 2.82
C GLU A 531 13.95 12.09 1.51
N ALA A 532 12.96 11.20 1.54
CA ALA A 532 12.41 10.61 0.35
C ALA A 532 11.81 11.72 -0.54
N ASN A 533 12.26 11.84 -1.79
CA ASN A 533 11.89 12.92 -2.71
C ASN A 533 11.82 12.47 -4.18
N ASP A 534 11.86 11.16 -4.43
CA ASP A 534 11.70 10.63 -5.78
C ASP A 534 10.26 10.84 -6.27
N GLN A 535 10.08 10.79 -7.60
CA GLN A 535 8.87 11.30 -8.26
C GLN A 535 8.29 10.33 -9.29
N ILE A 536 6.99 10.46 -9.49
CA ILE A 536 6.28 9.99 -10.69
C ILE A 536 5.99 11.19 -11.59
N LEU A 537 6.41 11.08 -12.84
CA LEU A 537 6.27 12.13 -13.85
C LEU A 537 5.32 11.67 -14.96
N ILE A 538 4.54 12.60 -15.49
CA ILE A 538 3.75 12.45 -16.71
C ILE A 538 4.36 13.37 -17.76
N MET A 539 4.71 12.84 -18.92
CA MET A 539 5.36 13.56 -20.01
C MET A 539 4.50 13.54 -21.27
N GLU A 540 4.47 14.68 -21.95
CA GLU A 540 3.66 14.88 -23.15
C GLU A 540 4.47 15.58 -24.24
N ASP A 541 4.17 15.19 -25.48
CA ASP A 541 4.50 15.90 -26.70
C ASP A 541 3.18 16.53 -27.17
N THR A 542 2.98 17.82 -26.83
CA THR A 542 1.70 18.51 -27.03
C THR A 542 1.51 19.05 -28.43
N ASP A 543 2.61 19.43 -29.11
CA ASP A 543 2.58 19.92 -30.49
C ASP A 543 2.81 18.84 -31.57
N ARG A 544 3.20 17.63 -31.13
CA ARG A 544 3.39 16.41 -31.94
C ARG A 544 4.58 16.51 -32.90
N ASP A 545 5.60 17.27 -32.54
CA ASP A 545 6.85 17.34 -33.30
C ASP A 545 7.76 16.12 -33.07
N GLY A 546 7.40 15.25 -32.11
CA GLY A 546 8.16 14.08 -31.74
C GLY A 546 9.15 14.29 -30.60
N ILE A 547 9.00 15.37 -29.84
CA ILE A 547 9.78 15.71 -28.65
C ILE A 547 8.80 16.04 -27.53
N ALA A 548 9.09 15.60 -26.31
CA ALA A 548 8.30 16.00 -25.15
C ALA A 548 8.55 17.48 -24.81
N ASP A 549 7.47 18.24 -24.68
CA ASP A 549 7.49 19.67 -24.38
C ASP A 549 6.85 20.00 -23.01
N GLN A 550 6.20 19.03 -22.38
CA GLN A 550 5.55 19.16 -21.07
C GLN A 550 5.90 18.01 -20.12
N THR A 551 6.18 18.36 -18.85
CA THR A 551 6.26 17.40 -17.73
C THR A 551 5.40 17.88 -16.58
N THR A 552 4.60 16.96 -16.02
CA THR A 552 3.84 17.14 -14.78
C THR A 552 4.39 16.21 -13.70
N VAL A 553 4.68 16.74 -12.51
CA VAL A 553 4.97 15.92 -11.32
C VAL A 553 3.63 15.44 -10.76
N PHE A 554 3.28 14.18 -11.04
CA PHE A 554 2.03 13.58 -10.56
C PHE A 554 2.11 13.22 -9.08
N ALA A 555 3.24 12.67 -8.63
CA ALA A 555 3.47 12.36 -7.22
C ALA A 555 4.94 12.56 -6.85
N GLU A 556 5.18 12.90 -5.59
CA GLU A 556 6.51 13.11 -5.02
C GLU A 556 6.60 12.57 -3.58
N GLY A 557 7.78 12.67 -2.96
CA GLY A 557 8.00 12.13 -1.61
C GLY A 557 8.17 10.62 -1.59
N LEU A 558 8.51 10.02 -2.74
CA LEU A 558 8.66 8.57 -2.89
C LEU A 558 10.08 8.10 -2.56
N LEU A 559 10.18 6.84 -2.17
CA LEU A 559 11.42 6.17 -1.80
C LEU A 559 11.77 5.11 -2.85
N MET A 560 12.63 5.47 -3.80
CA MET A 560 13.12 4.59 -4.87
C MET A 560 11.99 3.84 -5.58
N PRO A 561 11.07 4.54 -6.27
CA PRO A 561 10.02 3.90 -7.06
C PRO A 561 10.66 3.13 -8.23
N THR A 562 10.35 1.85 -8.33
CA THR A 562 10.94 0.92 -9.30
C THR A 562 9.93 0.31 -10.26
N GLY A 563 8.64 0.61 -10.09
CA GLY A 563 7.66 0.30 -11.10
C GLY A 563 6.45 1.21 -11.11
N ILE A 564 5.82 1.32 -12.28
CA ILE A 564 4.64 2.16 -12.51
C ILE A 564 3.73 1.54 -13.58
N GLU A 565 2.42 1.56 -13.35
CA GLU A 565 1.40 1.21 -14.36
C GLU A 565 0.16 2.11 -14.19
N PRO A 566 -0.17 2.98 -15.17
CA PRO A 566 -1.41 3.76 -15.17
C PRO A 566 -2.66 2.86 -15.19
N GLY A 567 -3.69 3.22 -14.44
CA GLY A 567 -4.97 2.51 -14.41
C GLY A 567 -5.80 2.79 -13.16
N ASP A 568 -7.07 2.43 -13.24
CA ASP A 568 -8.09 2.61 -12.21
C ASP A 568 -8.20 4.09 -11.76
N GLY A 569 -8.12 5.01 -12.72
CA GLY A 569 -8.21 6.46 -12.51
C GLY A 569 -6.95 7.11 -11.94
N GLY A 570 -5.83 6.41 -11.88
CA GLY A 570 -4.55 6.92 -11.37
C GLY A 570 -3.38 6.08 -11.84
N ALA A 571 -2.44 5.76 -10.94
CA ALA A 571 -1.34 4.85 -11.23
C ALA A 571 -1.00 3.93 -10.05
N TYR A 572 -0.68 2.68 -10.36
CA TYR A 572 -0.05 1.76 -9.44
C TYR A 572 1.46 1.99 -9.43
N VAL A 573 2.06 2.07 -8.25
CA VAL A 573 3.49 2.39 -8.08
C VAL A 573 4.14 1.40 -7.11
N GLY A 574 5.15 0.68 -7.59
CA GLY A 574 6.02 -0.13 -6.75
C GLY A 574 7.10 0.76 -6.16
N GLN A 575 7.07 0.96 -4.84
CA GLN A 575 8.04 1.76 -4.09
C GLN A 575 8.59 0.91 -2.96
N SER A 576 9.91 0.70 -2.92
CA SER A 576 10.62 0.02 -1.83
C SER A 576 9.86 -1.22 -1.28
N THR A 577 9.12 -1.07 -0.17
CA THR A 577 8.43 -2.16 0.55
C THR A 577 6.91 -2.25 0.27
N GLU A 578 6.38 -1.45 -0.66
CA GLU A 578 4.94 -1.23 -0.87
C GLU A 578 4.54 -1.21 -2.35
N LEU A 579 3.32 -1.65 -2.63
CA LEU A 579 2.57 -1.31 -3.84
C LEU A 579 1.55 -0.23 -3.47
N LEU A 580 1.68 0.95 -4.07
CA LEU A 580 0.77 2.07 -3.88
C LEU A 580 -0.21 2.17 -5.05
N HIS A 581 -1.39 2.75 -4.80
CA HIS A 581 -2.26 3.33 -5.83
C HIS A 581 -2.40 4.82 -5.50
N LEU A 582 -2.02 5.65 -6.48
CA LEU A 582 -2.00 7.10 -6.37
C LEU A 582 -3.01 7.66 -7.37
N LYS A 583 -3.89 8.55 -6.91
CA LYS A 583 -4.99 9.05 -7.72
C LYS A 583 -5.14 10.56 -7.56
N ASP A 584 -5.50 11.21 -8.66
CA ASP A 584 -5.93 12.60 -8.73
C ASP A 584 -7.48 12.62 -8.73
N THR A 585 -8.08 13.17 -7.69
CA THR A 585 -9.55 13.22 -7.54
C THR A 585 -10.17 14.58 -7.89
N ASP A 586 -9.37 15.62 -8.12
CA ASP A 586 -9.84 16.97 -8.44
C ASP A 586 -9.47 17.47 -9.85
N GLY A 587 -8.63 16.72 -10.57
CA GLY A 587 -8.25 16.94 -11.96
C GLY A 587 -7.13 17.96 -12.16
N ASP A 588 -6.34 18.28 -11.12
CA ASP A 588 -5.22 19.23 -11.22
C ASP A 588 -3.93 18.61 -11.80
N GLY A 589 -3.94 17.30 -12.08
CA GLY A 589 -2.81 16.54 -12.59
C GLY A 589 -1.86 16.03 -11.51
N ARG A 590 -2.23 16.10 -10.23
CA ARG A 590 -1.45 15.62 -9.09
C ARG A 590 -2.25 14.66 -8.23
N ALA A 591 -1.57 13.66 -7.69
CA ALA A 591 -2.20 12.73 -6.78
C ALA A 591 -2.51 13.41 -5.43
N ASP A 592 -3.78 13.37 -5.03
CA ASP A 592 -4.30 13.81 -3.74
C ASP A 592 -4.75 12.63 -2.86
N GLU A 593 -4.95 11.45 -3.46
CA GLU A 593 -5.23 10.20 -2.77
C GLU A 593 -4.03 9.22 -2.87
N LYS A 594 -3.64 8.64 -1.72
CA LYS A 594 -2.63 7.58 -1.62
C LYS A 594 -3.19 6.40 -0.85
N ARG A 595 -3.25 5.24 -1.51
CA ARG A 595 -3.65 3.96 -0.91
C ARG A 595 -2.51 2.95 -0.95
N VAL A 596 -2.20 2.32 0.18
CA VAL A 596 -1.31 1.16 0.22
C VAL A 596 -2.11 -0.07 -0.18
N VAL A 597 -1.85 -0.60 -1.37
CA VAL A 597 -2.54 -1.77 -1.91
C VAL A 597 -1.98 -3.06 -1.32
N LEU A 598 -0.65 -3.19 -1.31
CA LEU A 598 0.08 -4.30 -0.70
C LEU A 598 1.30 -3.74 0.06
N SER A 599 1.60 -4.34 1.20
CA SER A 599 2.82 -4.09 1.98
C SER A 599 3.47 -5.41 2.37
N GLY A 600 4.76 -5.37 2.70
CA GLY A 600 5.50 -6.55 3.15
C GLY A 600 6.50 -7.08 2.12
N PHE A 601 6.86 -6.26 1.13
CA PHE A 601 8.01 -6.54 0.27
C PHE A 601 9.32 -6.33 1.05
N GLY A 602 10.33 -7.16 0.75
CA GLY A 602 11.62 -7.16 1.44
C GLY A 602 12.52 -5.95 1.10
N THR A 603 13.53 -5.70 1.94
CA THR A 603 14.49 -4.58 1.81
C THR A 603 15.91 -5.04 1.44
N GLU A 604 16.09 -6.32 1.13
CA GLU A 604 17.41 -6.95 1.11
C GLU A 604 18.35 -6.43 0.01
N ASP A 605 17.83 -6.03 -1.14
CA ASP A 605 18.58 -5.49 -2.29
C ASP A 605 17.67 -4.61 -3.17
N THR A 606 18.06 -3.35 -3.38
CA THR A 606 17.27 -2.34 -4.12
C THR A 606 17.16 -2.58 -5.63
N HIS A 607 17.93 -3.48 -6.25
CA HIS A 607 17.62 -3.90 -7.63
C HIS A 607 16.57 -5.01 -7.68
N HIS A 608 16.30 -5.65 -6.55
CA HIS A 608 15.55 -6.90 -6.50
C HIS A 608 14.13 -6.71 -5.96
N ILE A 609 13.81 -5.53 -5.44
CA ILE A 609 12.48 -5.12 -4.93
C ILE A 609 11.42 -5.14 -6.03
N LEU A 610 10.17 -4.87 -5.67
CA LEU A 610 9.03 -4.89 -6.58
C LEU A 610 9.24 -4.00 -7.82
N HIS A 611 9.09 -4.54 -9.03
CA HIS A 611 9.31 -3.82 -10.28
C HIS A 611 8.49 -4.42 -11.43
N THR A 612 8.58 -3.85 -12.63
CA THR A 612 7.90 -4.34 -13.85
C THR A 612 6.39 -4.47 -13.67
N LEU A 613 5.71 -3.38 -13.36
CA LEU A 613 4.24 -3.38 -13.31
C LEU A 613 3.65 -3.39 -14.73
N ARG A 614 2.58 -4.18 -14.92
CA ARG A 614 1.87 -4.30 -16.20
C ARG A 614 0.47 -4.89 -16.07
N TRP A 615 -0.50 -4.41 -16.85
CA TRP A 615 -1.79 -5.09 -17.04
C TRP A 615 -1.73 -6.33 -17.95
N GLY A 616 -2.32 -7.43 -17.50
CA GLY A 616 -2.60 -8.61 -18.32
C GLY A 616 -3.88 -8.46 -19.15
N HIS A 617 -4.07 -9.38 -20.11
CA HIS A 617 -5.31 -9.45 -20.90
C HIS A 617 -6.56 -9.77 -20.05
N ASP A 618 -6.34 -10.38 -18.89
CA ASP A 618 -7.35 -10.79 -17.91
C ASP A 618 -7.75 -9.69 -16.92
N GLY A 619 -7.23 -8.48 -17.10
CA GLY A 619 -7.48 -7.32 -16.24
C GLY A 619 -6.69 -7.34 -14.93
N GLN A 620 -5.79 -8.30 -14.72
CA GLN A 620 -4.96 -8.38 -13.53
C GLN A 620 -3.67 -7.57 -13.67
N LEU A 621 -3.18 -7.06 -12.54
CA LEU A 621 -1.89 -6.39 -12.45
C LEU A 621 -0.80 -7.43 -12.16
N TYR A 622 0.18 -7.50 -13.05
CA TYR A 622 1.36 -8.35 -12.91
C TYR A 622 2.55 -7.53 -12.40
N MET A 623 3.38 -8.16 -11.58
CA MET A 623 4.51 -7.51 -10.94
C MET A 623 5.63 -8.49 -10.63
N ASN A 624 6.87 -8.03 -10.71
CA ASN A 624 8.06 -8.87 -10.61
C ASN A 624 8.84 -8.60 -9.33
N GLN A 625 9.54 -9.63 -8.86
CA GLN A 625 10.49 -9.59 -7.77
C GLN A 625 11.68 -10.49 -8.11
N SER A 626 12.86 -10.16 -7.59
CA SER A 626 14.11 -10.87 -7.89
C SER A 626 14.65 -11.71 -6.71
N ILE A 627 15.72 -12.47 -6.95
CA ILE A 627 16.20 -13.61 -6.12
C ILE A 627 16.44 -13.35 -4.62
N TYR A 628 16.75 -12.12 -4.22
CA TYR A 628 17.15 -11.80 -2.83
C TYR A 628 16.01 -11.35 -1.93
N ILE A 629 14.86 -11.02 -2.49
CA ILE A 629 13.74 -10.48 -1.72
C ILE A 629 12.87 -11.61 -1.18
N HIS A 630 12.40 -11.42 0.05
CA HIS A 630 11.42 -12.26 0.70
C HIS A 630 10.19 -11.44 1.03
N SER A 631 9.08 -11.74 0.35
CA SER A 631 7.82 -11.00 0.48
C SER A 631 6.78 -11.82 1.22
N HIS A 632 6.07 -11.15 2.11
CA HIS A 632 5.08 -11.74 3.00
C HIS A 632 3.86 -10.83 3.05
N LEU A 633 2.86 -11.16 2.24
CA LEU A 633 1.81 -10.24 1.83
C LEU A 633 0.47 -10.74 2.40
N GLU A 634 -0.12 -9.97 3.32
CA GLU A 634 -1.46 -10.23 3.86
C GLU A 634 -2.51 -9.64 2.91
N THR A 635 -3.51 -10.43 2.53
CA THR A 635 -4.70 -9.97 1.80
C THR A 635 -5.96 -10.51 2.47
N PRO A 636 -7.13 -9.90 2.23
CA PRO A 636 -8.42 -10.44 2.68
C PRO A 636 -8.69 -11.88 2.20
N ASN A 637 -8.07 -12.28 1.08
CA ASN A 637 -8.18 -13.62 0.50
C ASN A 637 -7.20 -14.65 1.08
N GLY A 638 -6.16 -14.20 1.79
CA GLY A 638 -5.14 -15.09 2.36
C GLY A 638 -3.76 -14.46 2.43
N LEU A 639 -2.82 -15.25 2.96
CA LEU A 639 -1.42 -14.90 3.05
C LEU A 639 -0.64 -15.43 1.84
N VAL A 640 0.10 -14.56 1.16
CA VAL A 640 0.96 -14.92 0.02
C VAL A 640 2.42 -14.72 0.39
N ARG A 641 3.24 -15.76 0.19
CA ARG A 641 4.68 -15.68 0.40
C ARG A 641 5.45 -15.97 -0.90
N LEU A 642 6.38 -15.08 -1.21
CA LEU A 642 7.34 -15.25 -2.30
C LEU A 642 8.76 -15.05 -1.75
N ASN A 643 9.43 -16.16 -1.48
CA ASN A 643 10.70 -16.22 -0.74
C ASN A 643 11.93 -16.26 -1.66
N SER A 644 11.85 -15.66 -2.84
CA SER A 644 12.95 -15.45 -3.81
C SER A 644 12.39 -14.75 -5.06
N GLY A 645 13.02 -14.92 -6.22
CA GLY A 645 12.51 -14.37 -7.47
C GLY A 645 11.16 -14.96 -7.88
N GLY A 646 10.37 -14.18 -8.60
CA GLY A 646 9.14 -14.64 -9.24
C GLY A 646 8.27 -13.49 -9.73
N LEU A 647 7.11 -13.87 -10.28
CA LEU A 647 6.08 -12.96 -10.76
C LEU A 647 4.82 -13.18 -9.94
N LEU A 648 4.23 -12.10 -9.45
CA LEU A 648 2.94 -12.06 -8.80
C LEU A 648 1.88 -11.56 -9.80
N HIS A 649 0.63 -11.93 -9.56
CA HIS A 649 -0.55 -11.38 -10.23
C HIS A 649 -1.57 -10.98 -9.16
N LEU A 650 -2.19 -9.83 -9.35
CA LEU A 650 -3.14 -9.22 -8.43
C LEU A 650 -4.38 -8.80 -9.21
N ARG A 651 -5.56 -9.20 -8.75
CA ARG A 651 -6.83 -8.58 -9.12
C ARG A 651 -7.12 -7.43 -8.15
N PRO A 652 -6.97 -6.16 -8.54
CA PRO A 652 -6.99 -5.06 -7.57
C PRO A 652 -8.36 -4.81 -6.94
N SER A 653 -9.44 -5.14 -7.65
CA SER A 653 -10.83 -4.96 -7.21
C SER A 653 -11.18 -5.78 -5.96
N ASN A 654 -10.62 -6.99 -5.84
CA ASN A 654 -10.90 -7.91 -4.73
C ASN A 654 -9.66 -8.34 -3.94
N LEU A 655 -8.47 -7.84 -4.32
CA LEU A 655 -7.18 -8.21 -3.75
C LEU A 655 -6.89 -9.71 -3.80
N ASP A 656 -7.39 -10.42 -4.82
CA ASP A 656 -6.97 -11.80 -5.09
C ASP A 656 -5.54 -11.76 -5.64
N LEU A 657 -4.60 -12.21 -4.80
CA LEU A 657 -3.17 -12.16 -5.05
C LEU A 657 -2.64 -13.59 -5.15
N GLY A 658 -1.81 -13.85 -6.15
CA GLY A 658 -1.16 -15.13 -6.27
C GLY A 658 0.24 -15.04 -6.87
N VAL A 659 0.99 -16.14 -6.72
CA VAL A 659 2.26 -16.32 -7.42
C VAL A 659 1.97 -16.91 -8.80
N TYR A 660 2.31 -16.17 -9.84
CA TYR A 660 2.11 -16.57 -11.23
C TYR A 660 3.27 -17.46 -11.72
N LEU A 661 4.51 -16.99 -11.58
CA LEU A 661 5.75 -17.75 -11.85
C LEU A 661 6.64 -17.72 -10.62
N ARG A 662 7.43 -18.77 -10.40
CA ARG A 662 8.47 -18.81 -9.37
C ARG A 662 9.83 -18.92 -10.02
N GLY A 663 10.85 -18.26 -9.49
CA GLY A 663 12.20 -18.36 -10.04
C GLY A 663 12.78 -17.03 -10.50
N PHE A 664 13.84 -17.11 -11.32
CA PHE A 664 14.60 -15.99 -11.86
C PHE A 664 15.57 -15.34 -10.86
N CYS A 665 16.68 -14.86 -11.42
CA CYS A 665 17.68 -14.09 -10.71
C CYS A 665 17.30 -12.61 -10.62
N ASN A 666 17.03 -11.95 -11.76
CA ASN A 666 16.69 -10.53 -11.80
C ASN A 666 15.74 -10.17 -12.97
N PRO A 667 14.46 -10.57 -12.93
CA PRO A 667 13.58 -10.52 -14.08
C PRO A 667 12.97 -9.13 -14.37
N TRP A 668 13.74 -8.21 -14.94
CA TRP A 668 13.29 -6.83 -15.26
C TRP A 668 12.49 -6.70 -16.57
N GLY A 669 12.12 -7.79 -17.21
CA GLY A 669 11.29 -7.77 -18.42
C GLY A 669 10.21 -8.84 -18.35
N HIS A 670 8.97 -8.42 -18.58
CA HIS A 670 7.80 -9.30 -18.73
C HIS A 670 6.86 -8.70 -19.76
N GLN A 671 6.46 -9.50 -20.74
CA GLN A 671 5.46 -9.11 -21.74
C GLN A 671 4.61 -10.30 -22.18
N PHE A 672 3.37 -10.00 -22.60
CA PHE A 672 2.46 -10.96 -23.20
C PHE A 672 2.45 -10.83 -24.72
N ASP A 673 2.37 -11.96 -25.43
CA ASP A 673 2.04 -11.94 -26.86
C ASP A 673 0.53 -11.71 -27.10
N GLU A 674 0.10 -11.78 -28.37
CA GLU A 674 -1.32 -11.60 -28.75
C GLU A 674 -2.25 -12.69 -28.21
N TYR A 675 -1.72 -13.86 -27.84
CA TYR A 675 -2.47 -14.98 -27.29
C TYR A 675 -2.38 -15.04 -25.76
N GLY A 676 -1.67 -14.11 -25.12
CA GLY A 676 -1.50 -14.05 -23.67
C GLY A 676 -0.45 -15.00 -23.10
N GLN A 677 0.49 -15.47 -23.92
CA GLN A 677 1.68 -16.20 -23.45
C GLN A 677 2.66 -15.24 -22.81
N SER A 678 3.20 -15.61 -21.65
CA SER A 678 4.16 -14.77 -20.93
C SER A 678 5.59 -15.02 -21.39
N PHE A 679 6.32 -13.95 -21.68
CA PHE A 679 7.76 -13.99 -21.94
C PHE A 679 8.49 -13.12 -20.91
N VAL A 680 9.65 -13.59 -20.45
CA VAL A 680 10.42 -12.98 -19.36
C VAL A 680 11.90 -12.92 -19.74
N THR A 681 12.57 -11.83 -19.41
CA THR A 681 14.05 -11.71 -19.48
C THR A 681 14.65 -11.82 -18.09
N ASP A 682 15.87 -12.36 -17.96
CA ASP A 682 16.57 -12.42 -16.67
C ASP A 682 17.90 -11.63 -16.70
N GLY A 683 17.92 -10.51 -15.99
CA GLY A 683 19.06 -9.60 -15.90
C GLY A 683 20.23 -10.08 -15.06
N ALA A 684 20.22 -11.32 -14.55
CA ALA A 684 21.38 -11.90 -13.87
C ALA A 684 21.48 -13.44 -13.94
N GLY A 685 20.53 -14.10 -14.60
CA GLY A 685 20.50 -15.56 -14.77
C GLY A 685 21.32 -16.11 -15.94
N TYR A 686 21.91 -15.24 -16.77
CA TYR A 686 22.55 -15.58 -18.04
C TYR A 686 21.60 -16.27 -19.04
N GLN A 687 20.31 -15.98 -18.90
CA GLN A 687 19.23 -16.48 -19.75
C GLN A 687 18.82 -15.40 -20.77
N GLY A 688 18.38 -15.84 -21.94
CA GLY A 688 17.83 -14.94 -22.95
C GLY A 688 16.35 -14.67 -22.68
N ILE A 689 15.51 -14.90 -23.69
CA ILE A 689 14.06 -14.88 -23.53
C ILE A 689 13.61 -16.21 -22.94
N THR A 690 12.76 -16.14 -21.92
CA THR A 690 12.17 -17.31 -21.26
C THR A 690 10.66 -17.31 -21.46
N TYR A 691 10.12 -18.45 -21.90
CA TYR A 691 8.67 -18.69 -21.93
C TYR A 691 8.19 -19.00 -20.51
N GLY A 692 7.31 -18.15 -19.98
CA GLY A 692 6.73 -18.22 -18.65
C GLY A 692 5.51 -19.15 -18.60
N VAL A 693 5.68 -20.35 -18.07
CA VAL A 693 4.61 -21.33 -17.90
C VAL A 693 3.96 -21.14 -16.52
N PRO A 694 2.65 -20.85 -16.41
CA PRO A 694 1.98 -20.62 -15.12
C PRO A 694 2.26 -21.74 -14.10
N GLY A 695 2.69 -21.35 -12.90
CA GLY A 695 3.03 -22.28 -11.82
C GLY A 695 4.38 -22.99 -11.95
N ALA A 696 5.12 -22.77 -13.04
CA ALA A 696 6.47 -23.32 -13.20
C ALA A 696 7.50 -22.61 -12.30
N MET A 697 8.64 -23.28 -12.16
CA MET A 697 9.78 -22.83 -11.39
C MET A 697 11.00 -22.66 -12.31
N TYR A 698 11.69 -21.52 -12.19
CA TYR A 698 12.98 -21.23 -12.83
C TYR A 698 14.07 -21.11 -11.76
N PHE A 699 15.33 -21.06 -12.18
CA PHE A 699 16.46 -20.98 -11.24
C PHE A 699 16.33 -19.79 -10.27
N THR A 700 16.45 -20.07 -8.97
CA THR A 700 16.47 -19.08 -7.88
C THR A 700 16.91 -19.73 -6.56
N TYR A 701 17.02 -18.99 -5.46
CA TYR A 701 17.50 -19.54 -4.18
C TYR A 701 16.44 -20.28 -3.35
N ALA A 702 15.15 -20.10 -3.63
CA ALA A 702 14.09 -20.90 -3.01
C ALA A 702 14.18 -22.39 -3.37
N GLY A 703 14.85 -22.74 -4.47
CA GLY A 703 14.92 -24.11 -4.98
C GLY A 703 13.57 -24.65 -5.47
N GLY A 704 13.60 -25.75 -6.23
CA GLY A 704 12.40 -26.38 -6.75
C GLY A 704 12.64 -27.83 -7.13
N ARG A 705 11.58 -28.64 -7.18
CA ARG A 705 11.68 -30.06 -7.56
C ARG A 705 12.13 -30.23 -9.02
N ARG A 706 11.66 -29.35 -9.90
CA ARG A 706 11.99 -29.31 -11.32
C ARG A 706 12.10 -27.85 -11.72
N LEU A 707 13.14 -27.52 -12.45
CA LEU A 707 13.35 -26.19 -13.02
C LEU A 707 13.08 -26.25 -14.52
N LEU A 708 12.48 -25.21 -15.08
CA LEU A 708 12.46 -24.95 -16.51
C LEU A 708 13.62 -24.02 -16.88
N ASP A 709 14.13 -24.21 -18.08
CA ASP A 709 15.19 -23.40 -18.67
C ASP A 709 14.63 -22.34 -19.63
N SER A 710 15.48 -21.38 -19.98
CA SER A 710 15.25 -20.38 -21.02
C SER A 710 14.94 -21.05 -22.36
N VAL A 711 14.04 -20.43 -23.14
CA VAL A 711 13.76 -20.86 -24.53
C VAL A 711 14.76 -20.29 -25.53
N SER A 712 15.60 -19.36 -25.10
CA SER A 712 16.82 -18.98 -25.83
C SER A 712 17.97 -19.93 -25.51
N PRO A 713 18.58 -20.60 -26.51
CA PRO A 713 19.70 -21.50 -26.30
C PRO A 713 21.01 -20.74 -26.06
N GLY A 714 21.83 -21.23 -25.13
CA GLY A 714 23.16 -20.67 -24.85
C GLY A 714 23.19 -19.80 -23.60
N SER A 715 24.17 -18.90 -23.54
CA SER A 715 24.41 -18.01 -22.41
C SER A 715 24.34 -16.57 -22.90
N TYR A 716 23.51 -15.77 -22.23
CA TYR A 716 23.20 -14.41 -22.62
C TYR A 716 23.71 -13.39 -21.60
N PRO A 717 23.86 -12.11 -22.00
CA PRO A 717 24.20 -11.03 -21.10
C PRO A 717 23.03 -10.71 -20.15
N LYS A 718 23.16 -9.61 -19.41
CA LYS A 718 22.11 -9.13 -18.50
C LYS A 718 21.08 -8.31 -19.28
N PHE A 719 19.90 -8.88 -19.50
CA PHE A 719 18.79 -8.19 -20.15
C PHE A 719 17.87 -7.46 -19.14
N CYS A 720 17.31 -6.33 -19.57
CA CYS A 720 16.44 -5.46 -18.78
C CYS A 720 15.36 -4.87 -19.70
N GLY A 721 14.11 -4.80 -19.24
CA GLY A 721 12.97 -4.44 -20.08
C GLY A 721 12.62 -5.51 -21.11
N LEU A 722 11.36 -5.55 -21.51
CA LEU A 722 10.88 -6.43 -22.58
C LEU A 722 9.64 -5.84 -23.24
N GLU A 723 9.65 -5.79 -24.56
CA GLU A 723 8.51 -5.43 -25.40
C GLU A 723 8.38 -6.39 -26.58
N ILE A 724 7.15 -6.63 -27.05
CA ILE A 724 6.86 -7.46 -28.23
C ILE A 724 6.25 -6.56 -29.30
N ILE A 725 6.85 -6.57 -30.49
CA ILE A 725 6.41 -5.73 -31.61
C ILE A 725 5.04 -6.17 -32.11
N GLN A 726 4.05 -5.29 -31.99
CA GLN A 726 2.68 -5.46 -32.44
C GLN A 726 2.11 -4.10 -32.87
N SER A 727 2.50 -3.64 -34.05
CA SER A 727 2.19 -2.30 -34.56
C SER A 727 2.48 -2.21 -36.05
N GLU A 728 1.60 -1.55 -36.80
CA GLU A 728 1.74 -1.31 -38.25
C GLU A 728 2.92 -0.40 -38.60
N GLN A 729 3.48 0.31 -37.63
CA GLN A 729 4.72 1.06 -37.78
C GLN A 729 5.89 0.13 -38.18
N TRP A 730 5.82 -1.16 -37.84
CA TRP A 730 6.85 -2.17 -38.10
C TRP A 730 6.43 -3.15 -39.20
N PRO A 731 7.36 -3.69 -39.99
CA PRO A 731 7.04 -4.64 -41.06
C PRO A 731 6.56 -5.99 -40.52
N GLN A 732 5.92 -6.78 -41.40
CA GLN A 732 5.25 -8.02 -41.01
C GLN A 732 6.19 -9.06 -40.38
N ASP A 733 7.43 -9.14 -40.84
CA ASP A 733 8.44 -10.07 -40.33
C ASP A 733 9.01 -9.66 -38.97
N TRP A 734 8.68 -8.46 -38.47
CA TRP A 734 8.99 -8.00 -37.12
C TRP A 734 7.87 -8.27 -36.11
N GLN A 735 6.63 -8.48 -36.56
CA GLN A 735 5.50 -8.74 -35.67
C GLN A 735 5.77 -10.00 -34.81
N GLY A 736 5.53 -9.90 -33.50
CA GLY A 736 5.84 -10.96 -32.53
C GLY A 736 7.31 -11.07 -32.12
N SER A 737 8.21 -10.24 -32.67
CA SER A 737 9.60 -10.18 -32.21
C SER A 737 9.71 -9.51 -30.85
N ALA A 738 10.58 -10.05 -29.98
CA ALA A 738 10.89 -9.48 -28.68
C ALA A 738 12.05 -8.49 -28.76
N ILE A 739 11.91 -7.34 -28.12
CA ILE A 739 12.94 -6.30 -27.97
C ILE A 739 13.30 -6.19 -26.50
N THR A 740 14.60 -6.23 -26.20
CA THR A 740 15.12 -6.08 -24.83
C THR A 740 16.42 -5.28 -24.81
N CYS A 741 16.78 -4.76 -23.64
CA CYS A 741 17.95 -3.92 -23.46
C CYS A 741 19.09 -4.68 -22.79
N ASP A 742 20.28 -4.63 -23.39
CA ASP A 742 21.53 -5.06 -22.76
C ASP A 742 22.26 -3.80 -22.28
N PHE A 743 21.88 -3.36 -21.07
CA PHE A 743 22.40 -2.16 -20.44
C PHE A 743 23.92 -2.24 -20.21
N ARG A 744 24.50 -3.44 -20.08
CA ARG A 744 25.95 -3.62 -19.88
C ARG A 744 26.74 -3.40 -21.16
N ALA A 745 26.22 -3.84 -22.30
CA ALA A 745 26.86 -3.68 -23.60
C ALA A 745 26.35 -2.45 -24.39
N HIS A 746 25.53 -1.61 -23.76
CA HIS A 746 25.05 -0.33 -24.32
C HIS A 746 24.26 -0.54 -25.61
N ARG A 747 23.42 -1.59 -25.65
CA ARG A 747 22.70 -1.99 -26.86
C ARG A 747 21.26 -2.39 -26.58
N ILE A 748 20.45 -2.34 -27.63
CA ILE A 748 19.07 -2.81 -27.68
C ILE A 748 19.05 -3.93 -28.72
N VAL A 749 18.44 -5.06 -28.37
CA VAL A 749 18.58 -6.32 -29.12
C VAL A 749 17.21 -6.84 -29.50
N ARG A 750 17.10 -7.39 -30.71
CA ARG A 750 15.90 -8.07 -31.21
C ARG A 750 16.07 -9.59 -31.12
N PHE A 751 15.00 -10.26 -30.68
CA PHE A 751 14.82 -11.71 -30.72
C PHE A 751 13.64 -12.07 -31.62
N SER A 752 13.80 -13.09 -32.46
CA SER A 752 12.66 -13.78 -33.06
C SER A 752 12.16 -14.86 -32.09
N ILE A 753 10.84 -15.07 -32.07
CA ILE A 753 10.18 -16.11 -31.28
C ILE A 753 9.40 -16.99 -32.25
N SER A 754 9.54 -18.30 -32.13
CA SER A 754 8.80 -19.29 -32.91
C SER A 754 8.30 -20.43 -32.03
N GLU A 755 7.15 -21.00 -32.38
CA GLU A 755 6.66 -22.22 -31.73
C GLU A 755 7.65 -23.37 -31.90
N ASN A 756 7.79 -24.19 -30.87
CA ASN A 756 8.64 -25.37 -30.86
C ASN A 756 8.04 -26.44 -29.95
N GLU A 757 7.36 -27.42 -30.54
CA GLU A 757 6.55 -28.42 -29.82
C GLU A 757 5.59 -27.73 -28.83
N ALA A 758 5.50 -28.20 -27.58
CA ALA A 758 4.66 -27.63 -26.53
C ALA A 758 5.19 -26.30 -25.93
N GLY A 759 6.20 -25.69 -26.55
CA GLY A 759 6.86 -24.48 -26.07
C GLY A 759 7.30 -23.57 -27.21
N TYR A 760 8.36 -22.81 -26.94
CA TYR A 760 8.90 -21.83 -27.88
C TYR A 760 10.41 -22.00 -28.04
N ALA A 761 10.95 -21.44 -29.10
CA ALA A 761 12.36 -21.14 -29.26
C ALA A 761 12.51 -19.64 -29.50
N ALA A 762 13.55 -19.04 -28.92
CA ALA A 762 13.86 -17.63 -29.13
C ALA A 762 15.30 -17.44 -29.57
N GLN A 763 15.52 -16.72 -30.66
CA GLN A 763 16.84 -16.53 -31.27
C GLN A 763 17.18 -15.04 -31.37
N GLU A 764 18.39 -14.65 -30.94
CA GLU A 764 18.91 -13.30 -31.14
C GLU A 764 19.11 -13.06 -32.64
N VAL A 765 18.47 -12.01 -33.17
CA VAL A 765 18.55 -11.63 -34.59
C VAL A 765 19.67 -10.61 -34.80
N GLY A 766 19.83 -9.67 -33.87
CA GLY A 766 20.90 -8.68 -33.90
C GLY A 766 20.61 -7.41 -33.10
N ASP A 767 21.57 -6.50 -33.12
CA ASP A 767 21.50 -5.19 -32.45
C ASP A 767 20.58 -4.26 -33.26
N LEU A 768 19.56 -3.71 -32.59
CA LEU A 768 18.73 -2.62 -33.10
C LEU A 768 19.49 -1.29 -33.01
N VAL A 769 20.09 -1.08 -31.84
CA VAL A 769 20.88 0.10 -31.48
C VAL A 769 22.07 -0.38 -30.68
N ARG A 770 23.25 0.17 -30.97
CA ARG A 770 24.44 0.02 -30.15
C ARG A 770 25.10 1.37 -29.95
N SER A 771 25.48 1.70 -28.73
CA SER A 771 26.22 2.93 -28.43
C SER A 771 27.69 2.64 -28.14
N LEU A 772 28.55 3.55 -28.58
CA LEU A 772 29.94 3.61 -28.12
C LEU A 772 30.08 4.48 -26.85
N ASP A 773 29.01 5.18 -26.46
CA ASP A 773 28.97 5.98 -25.24
C ASP A 773 28.81 5.06 -24.02
N PRO A 774 29.81 5.00 -23.12
CA PRO A 774 29.75 4.13 -21.95
C PRO A 774 28.76 4.64 -20.90
N THR A 775 28.03 5.73 -21.14
CA THR A 775 26.94 6.19 -20.26
C THR A 775 25.56 5.74 -20.72
N PHE A 776 25.41 5.29 -21.98
CA PHE A 776 24.13 4.78 -22.49
C PHE A 776 23.76 3.47 -21.78
N ARG A 777 22.65 3.49 -21.04
CA ARG A 777 22.14 2.41 -20.19
C ARG A 777 20.64 2.24 -20.44
N PRO A 778 20.23 1.66 -21.58
CA PRO A 778 18.83 1.36 -21.83
C PRO A 778 18.36 0.29 -20.84
N ILE A 779 17.30 0.57 -20.06
CA ILE A 779 16.81 -0.34 -19.01
C ILE A 779 15.32 -0.66 -19.10
N ASP A 780 14.54 0.09 -19.87
CA ASP A 780 13.16 -0.28 -20.19
C ASP A 780 12.79 0.13 -21.62
N VAL A 781 11.82 -0.57 -22.19
CA VAL A 781 11.33 -0.36 -23.56
C VAL A 781 9.82 -0.59 -23.64
N LYS A 782 9.11 0.26 -24.40
CA LYS A 782 7.65 0.17 -24.64
C LYS A 782 7.27 0.58 -26.07
N VAL A 783 6.23 -0.02 -26.63
CA VAL A 783 5.56 0.52 -27.82
C VAL A 783 4.63 1.65 -27.39
N GLY A 784 4.77 2.82 -28.02
CA GLY A 784 3.94 4.00 -27.78
C GLY A 784 2.69 4.08 -28.66
N PRO A 785 1.85 5.12 -28.45
CA PRO A 785 0.60 5.31 -29.20
C PRO A 785 0.80 5.52 -30.70
N ASP A 786 1.95 6.05 -31.10
CA ASP A 786 2.34 6.27 -32.49
C ASP A 786 2.96 5.02 -33.15
N GLY A 787 3.00 3.90 -32.43
CA GLY A 787 3.53 2.63 -32.89
C GLY A 787 5.05 2.50 -32.82
N ALA A 788 5.78 3.56 -32.44
CA ALA A 788 7.22 3.54 -32.26
C ALA A 788 7.64 2.92 -30.92
N LEU A 789 8.91 2.54 -30.79
CA LEU A 789 9.49 2.10 -29.52
C LEU A 789 10.02 3.31 -28.74
N TYR A 790 9.77 3.32 -27.44
CA TYR A 790 10.30 4.29 -26.48
C TYR A 790 11.21 3.58 -25.49
N VAL A 791 12.39 4.14 -25.25
CA VAL A 791 13.44 3.50 -24.44
C VAL A 791 13.84 4.41 -23.30
N ALA A 792 13.75 3.90 -22.07
CA ALA A 792 14.28 4.55 -20.89
C ALA A 792 15.79 4.31 -20.78
N ASP A 793 16.57 5.38 -20.94
CA ASP A 793 18.02 5.37 -20.76
C ASP A 793 18.40 6.01 -19.42
N TRP A 794 18.84 5.16 -18.49
CA TRP A 794 19.30 5.53 -17.14
C TRP A 794 20.50 6.49 -17.16
N SER A 795 21.22 6.58 -18.29
CA SER A 795 22.28 7.56 -18.56
C SER A 795 23.30 7.65 -17.42
N ASN A 796 24.08 6.60 -17.19
CA ASN A 796 24.97 6.50 -16.03
C ASN A 796 26.29 5.77 -16.38
N PRO A 797 27.45 6.30 -15.98
CA PRO A 797 28.72 5.59 -16.14
C PRO A 797 28.78 4.29 -15.34
N ILE A 798 28.15 4.25 -14.17
CA ILE A 798 28.14 3.07 -13.28
C ILE A 798 27.00 2.13 -13.66
N ILE A 799 27.28 0.83 -13.73
CA ILE A 799 26.32 -0.20 -14.16
C ILE A 799 25.35 -0.56 -13.03
N GLN A 800 25.87 -0.79 -11.81
CA GLN A 800 25.07 -1.30 -10.69
C GLN A 800 25.67 -0.89 -9.34
N HIS A 801 24.88 -0.91 -8.27
CA HIS A 801 25.36 -0.50 -6.94
C HIS A 801 26.31 -1.50 -6.25
N GLY A 802 26.53 -2.69 -6.80
CA GLY A 802 27.59 -3.60 -6.32
C GLY A 802 28.97 -3.35 -6.93
N GLU A 803 29.07 -2.57 -8.01
CA GLU A 803 30.32 -2.36 -8.76
C GLU A 803 31.30 -1.44 -8.05
N VAL A 804 30.78 -0.36 -7.48
CA VAL A 804 31.54 0.71 -6.81
C VAL A 804 30.76 1.18 -5.60
N ASP A 805 31.42 1.91 -4.70
CA ASP A 805 30.82 2.41 -3.46
C ASP A 805 29.48 3.13 -3.70
N PHE A 806 28.53 3.01 -2.76
CA PHE A 806 27.26 3.72 -2.82
C PHE A 806 27.42 5.23 -2.99
N ARG A 807 28.51 5.81 -2.49
CA ARG A 807 28.86 7.23 -2.49
C ARG A 807 29.96 7.59 -3.48
N ASP A 808 30.27 6.71 -4.44
CA ASP A 808 31.19 7.03 -5.53
C ASP A 808 30.70 8.28 -6.29
N SER A 809 31.57 9.27 -6.44
CA SER A 809 31.24 10.57 -7.04
C SER A 809 30.90 10.49 -8.53
N ARG A 810 31.25 9.40 -9.21
CA ARG A 810 30.86 9.15 -10.60
C ARG A 810 29.41 8.72 -10.72
N ARG A 811 28.72 8.41 -9.61
CA ARG A 811 27.31 8.02 -9.62
C ARG A 811 26.46 9.24 -9.90
N ASP A 812 26.08 9.37 -11.16
CA ASP A 812 25.17 10.41 -11.59
C ASP A 812 23.77 10.13 -11.02
N LYS A 813 23.17 11.16 -10.42
CA LYS A 813 21.83 11.15 -9.83
C LYS A 813 20.81 12.00 -10.59
N VAL A 814 21.23 12.64 -11.68
CA VAL A 814 20.43 13.67 -12.39
C VAL A 814 20.10 13.25 -13.81
N THR A 815 21.07 12.83 -14.62
CA THR A 815 20.84 12.64 -16.07
C THR A 815 19.92 11.45 -16.36
N GLY A 816 18.97 11.64 -17.26
CA GLY A 816 18.13 10.59 -17.82
C GLY A 816 17.63 11.00 -19.20
N ARG A 817 17.39 10.02 -20.06
CA ARG A 817 16.93 10.24 -21.44
C ARG A 817 15.83 9.25 -21.82
N ILE A 818 14.91 9.68 -22.67
CA ILE A 818 13.96 8.83 -23.38
C ILE A 818 14.27 8.95 -24.88
N TRP A 819 14.47 7.81 -25.52
CA TRP A 819 14.69 7.72 -26.97
C TRP A 819 13.45 7.15 -27.65
N ARG A 820 13.10 7.68 -28.82
CA ARG A 820 12.07 7.13 -29.71
C ARG A 820 12.72 6.48 -30.93
N ILE A 821 12.37 5.23 -31.23
CA ILE A 821 12.90 4.43 -32.34
C ILE A 821 11.74 4.01 -33.25
N SER A 822 11.85 4.29 -34.54
CA SER A 822 10.86 3.95 -35.57
C SER A 822 11.52 3.20 -36.73
N TYR A 823 10.74 2.33 -37.39
CA TYR A 823 11.11 1.79 -38.70
C TYR A 823 11.11 2.90 -39.76
N LYS A 824 12.18 3.00 -40.57
CA LYS A 824 12.33 4.06 -41.58
C LYS A 824 11.28 3.95 -42.67
N ASN A 825 10.87 5.10 -43.19
CA ASN A 825 9.90 5.23 -44.29
C ASN A 825 8.51 4.63 -43.99
N HIS A 826 8.26 4.19 -42.76
CA HIS A 826 6.93 3.84 -42.29
C HIS A 826 6.37 5.03 -41.51
N PRO A 827 5.17 5.51 -41.81
CA PRO A 827 4.59 6.64 -41.09
C PRO A 827 4.34 6.28 -39.63
N LEU A 828 4.54 7.25 -38.73
CA LEU A 828 4.04 7.17 -37.37
C LEU A 828 2.51 7.11 -37.37
N LEU A 829 1.94 6.38 -36.43
CA LEU A 829 0.49 6.20 -36.35
C LEU A 829 -0.18 7.40 -35.66
N PRO A 830 -1.37 7.82 -36.10
CA PRO A 830 -2.12 8.86 -35.40
C PRO A 830 -2.65 8.32 -34.06
N ARG A 831 -2.68 9.18 -33.03
CA ARG A 831 -3.33 8.84 -31.76
C ARG A 831 -4.84 8.63 -31.98
N ALA A 832 -5.36 7.50 -31.54
CA ALA A 832 -6.76 7.12 -31.76
C ALA A 832 -7.78 7.95 -30.94
N GLY A 833 -7.36 8.60 -29.85
CA GLY A 833 -8.28 9.37 -28.99
C GLY A 833 -9.24 8.49 -28.20
N LEU A 834 -8.72 7.42 -27.59
CA LEU A 834 -9.49 6.32 -27.01
C LEU A 834 -10.45 6.77 -25.89
N VAL A 835 -10.02 7.71 -25.06
CA VAL A 835 -10.78 8.18 -23.87
C VAL A 835 -12.18 8.68 -24.23
N GLY A 836 -12.33 9.33 -25.39
CA GLY A 836 -13.60 9.88 -25.85
C GLY A 836 -14.50 8.89 -26.61
N MET A 837 -14.08 7.64 -26.81
CA MET A 837 -14.82 6.66 -27.61
C MET A 837 -16.00 6.04 -26.87
N SER A 838 -17.07 5.71 -27.60
CA SER A 838 -18.19 4.89 -27.09
C SER A 838 -17.77 3.43 -26.86
N ASP A 839 -18.58 2.66 -26.12
CA ASP A 839 -18.29 1.23 -25.85
C ASP A 839 -18.06 0.43 -27.14
N GLY A 840 -18.92 0.61 -28.14
CA GLY A 840 -18.80 -0.09 -29.42
C GLY A 840 -17.54 0.28 -30.20
N GLN A 841 -17.10 1.55 -30.12
CA GLN A 841 -15.84 1.98 -30.73
C GLN A 841 -14.63 1.36 -30.01
N LEU A 842 -14.63 1.35 -28.68
CA LEU A 842 -13.56 0.71 -27.91
C LEU A 842 -13.51 -0.81 -28.11
N MET A 843 -14.65 -1.47 -28.24
CA MET A 843 -14.71 -2.89 -28.58
C MET A 843 -14.13 -3.15 -29.98
N GLY A 844 -14.33 -2.22 -30.92
CA GLY A 844 -13.64 -2.24 -32.20
C GLY A 844 -12.12 -2.17 -32.06
N GLU A 845 -11.61 -1.34 -31.15
CA GLU A 845 -10.16 -1.21 -30.88
C GLU A 845 -9.54 -2.45 -30.23
N LEU A 846 -10.32 -3.36 -29.64
CA LEU A 846 -9.81 -4.67 -29.18
C LEU A 846 -9.25 -5.52 -30.32
N LYS A 847 -9.61 -5.20 -31.57
CA LYS A 847 -9.15 -5.85 -32.80
C LYS A 847 -8.04 -5.07 -33.51
N SER A 848 -7.64 -3.93 -32.97
CA SER A 848 -6.63 -3.06 -33.59
C SER A 848 -5.32 -3.83 -33.79
N PRO A 849 -4.61 -3.69 -34.92
CA PRO A 849 -3.28 -4.28 -35.09
C PRO A 849 -2.25 -3.62 -34.16
N ASN A 850 -2.50 -2.39 -33.70
CA ASN A 850 -1.68 -1.70 -32.70
C ASN A 850 -1.99 -2.22 -31.28
N ALA A 851 -1.02 -2.89 -30.65
CA ALA A 851 -1.18 -3.42 -29.30
C ALA A 851 -1.41 -2.35 -28.24
N TYR A 852 -0.90 -1.12 -28.43
CA TYR A 852 -1.21 -0.02 -27.53
C TYR A 852 -2.72 0.24 -27.51
N ASN A 853 -3.35 0.38 -28.69
CA ASN A 853 -4.80 0.62 -28.78
C ASN A 853 -5.59 -0.52 -28.12
N ARG A 854 -5.26 -1.79 -28.42
CA ARG A 854 -5.94 -2.95 -27.83
C ARG A 854 -5.88 -2.92 -26.30
N LYS A 855 -4.68 -2.72 -25.74
CA LYS A 855 -4.45 -2.72 -24.28
C LYS A 855 -5.18 -1.56 -23.60
N GLN A 856 -5.06 -0.35 -24.13
CA GLN A 856 -5.70 0.82 -23.53
C GLN A 856 -7.23 0.80 -23.69
N ALA A 857 -7.76 0.30 -24.82
CA ALA A 857 -9.19 0.11 -25.00
C ALA A 857 -9.77 -0.89 -23.99
N ARG A 858 -9.07 -2.03 -23.78
CA ARG A 858 -9.40 -3.01 -22.74
C ARG A 858 -9.38 -2.39 -21.35
N ARG A 859 -8.38 -1.56 -21.04
CA ARG A 859 -8.26 -0.87 -19.75
C ARG A 859 -9.45 0.06 -19.49
N ILE A 860 -9.80 0.91 -20.45
CA ILE A 860 -10.96 1.81 -20.36
C ILE A 860 -12.26 1.01 -20.20
N LEU A 861 -12.46 -0.04 -21.01
CA LEU A 861 -13.66 -0.89 -20.93
C LEU A 861 -13.77 -1.58 -19.57
N THR A 862 -12.65 -2.04 -19.01
CA THR A 862 -12.62 -2.65 -17.67
C THR A 862 -12.98 -1.64 -16.58
N GLU A 863 -12.49 -0.40 -16.68
CA GLU A 863 -12.80 0.68 -15.74
C GLU A 863 -14.25 1.18 -15.85
N ARG A 864 -14.91 1.00 -16.99
CA ARG A 864 -16.36 1.22 -17.13
C ARG A 864 -17.19 0.16 -16.38
N GLY A 865 -16.59 -1.00 -16.06
CA GLY A 865 -17.18 -2.02 -15.20
C GLY A 865 -18.53 -2.54 -15.71
N ASP A 866 -19.48 -2.70 -14.79
CA ASP A 866 -20.81 -3.26 -15.07
C ASP A 866 -21.59 -2.53 -16.18
N ALA A 867 -21.26 -1.26 -16.45
CA ALA A 867 -21.95 -0.45 -17.46
C ALA A 867 -21.86 -1.04 -18.87
N ILE A 868 -20.79 -1.78 -19.18
CA ILE A 868 -20.58 -2.35 -20.52
C ILE A 868 -21.11 -3.76 -20.69
N HIS A 869 -21.68 -4.40 -19.65
CA HIS A 869 -22.14 -5.80 -19.72
C HIS A 869 -23.13 -6.06 -20.86
N GLY A 870 -24.05 -5.12 -21.12
CA GLY A 870 -25.00 -5.21 -22.22
C GLY A 870 -24.29 -5.17 -23.58
N SER A 871 -23.50 -4.13 -23.79
CA SER A 871 -22.69 -3.93 -25.01
C SER A 871 -21.75 -5.10 -25.26
N LEU A 872 -21.12 -5.65 -24.22
CA LEU A 872 -20.18 -6.77 -24.33
C LEU A 872 -20.88 -8.05 -24.77
N ARG A 873 -22.04 -8.37 -24.17
CA ARG A 873 -22.83 -9.54 -24.59
C ARG A 873 -23.23 -9.40 -26.06
N ASP A 874 -23.76 -8.26 -26.45
CA ASP A 874 -24.22 -8.03 -27.83
C ASP A 874 -23.04 -8.09 -28.82
N TRP A 875 -21.85 -7.60 -28.43
CA TRP A 875 -20.63 -7.71 -29.22
C TRP A 875 -20.13 -9.15 -29.36
N THR A 876 -20.11 -9.91 -28.26
CA THR A 876 -19.75 -11.34 -28.24
C THR A 876 -20.65 -12.16 -29.16
N GLU A 877 -21.96 -11.87 -29.21
CA GLU A 877 -22.92 -12.56 -30.06
C GLU A 877 -22.81 -12.22 -31.56
N GLN A 878 -22.20 -11.08 -31.90
CA GLN A 878 -22.08 -10.57 -33.27
C GLN A 878 -20.81 -11.03 -34.00
N HIS A 879 -19.85 -11.62 -33.30
CA HIS A 879 -18.56 -12.02 -33.86
C HIS A 879 -18.39 -13.52 -33.74
N ASP A 880 -17.90 -14.17 -34.80
CA ASP A 880 -17.68 -15.63 -34.82
C ASP A 880 -16.21 -16.01 -35.09
N ASP A 881 -15.33 -15.04 -35.29
CA ASP A 881 -13.90 -15.28 -35.43
C ASP A 881 -13.28 -15.62 -34.06
N GLU A 882 -12.38 -16.61 -34.03
CA GLU A 882 -11.80 -17.12 -32.77
C GLU A 882 -10.99 -16.07 -32.02
N GLN A 883 -10.34 -15.13 -32.72
CA GLN A 883 -9.60 -14.03 -32.07
C GLN A 883 -10.56 -13.04 -31.44
N ASP A 884 -11.62 -12.66 -32.16
CA ASP A 884 -12.64 -11.75 -31.64
C ASP A 884 -13.32 -12.35 -30.40
N ARG A 885 -13.67 -13.65 -30.48
CA ARG A 885 -14.20 -14.42 -29.35
C ARG A 885 -13.23 -14.49 -28.18
N LEU A 886 -11.92 -14.63 -28.42
CA LEU A 886 -10.90 -14.58 -27.38
C LEU A 886 -10.81 -13.21 -26.71
N GLN A 887 -10.88 -12.11 -27.49
CA GLN A 887 -10.92 -10.77 -26.93
C GLN A 887 -12.16 -10.58 -26.02
N ALA A 888 -13.32 -11.12 -26.42
CA ALA A 888 -14.54 -11.15 -25.62
C ALA A 888 -14.36 -11.94 -24.31
N LEU A 889 -13.79 -13.16 -24.38
CA LEU A 889 -13.54 -14.00 -23.21
C LEU A 889 -12.67 -13.27 -22.18
N TRP A 890 -11.60 -12.61 -22.64
CA TRP A 890 -10.75 -11.81 -21.77
C TRP A 890 -11.44 -10.56 -21.23
N MET A 891 -12.34 -9.93 -21.98
CA MET A 891 -13.13 -8.82 -21.46
C MET A 891 -14.07 -9.30 -20.33
N HIS A 892 -14.75 -10.43 -20.53
CA HIS A 892 -15.54 -11.08 -19.48
C HIS A 892 -14.69 -11.39 -18.23
N GLN A 893 -13.47 -11.91 -18.41
CA GLN A 893 -12.51 -12.14 -17.32
C GLN A 893 -12.04 -10.86 -16.61
N SER A 894 -11.82 -9.79 -17.37
CA SER A 894 -11.41 -8.48 -16.82
C SER A 894 -12.51 -7.87 -15.95
N LEU A 895 -13.78 -8.15 -16.26
CA LEU A 895 -14.97 -7.70 -15.52
C LEU A 895 -15.42 -8.67 -14.41
N ASP A 896 -14.67 -9.74 -14.14
CA ASP A 896 -15.08 -10.81 -13.20
C ASP A 896 -16.44 -11.46 -13.55
N GLN A 897 -16.81 -11.45 -14.84
CA GLN A 897 -18.03 -12.06 -15.34
C GLN A 897 -17.73 -13.43 -15.95
N VAL A 898 -18.01 -14.50 -15.22
CA VAL A 898 -17.82 -15.87 -15.73
C VAL A 898 -18.75 -16.14 -16.91
N ASN A 899 -18.18 -16.50 -18.05
CA ASN A 899 -18.90 -16.91 -19.26
C ASN A 899 -18.48 -18.33 -19.67
N MET A 900 -19.05 -19.33 -19.01
CA MET A 900 -18.74 -20.75 -19.26
C MET A 900 -19.03 -21.20 -20.70
N PRO A 901 -20.16 -20.83 -21.33
CA PRO A 901 -20.42 -21.22 -22.72
C PRO A 901 -19.33 -20.77 -23.70
N LEU A 902 -18.89 -19.50 -23.60
CA LEU A 902 -17.80 -18.98 -24.43
C LEU A 902 -16.46 -19.63 -24.09
N LEU A 903 -16.20 -19.91 -22.82
CA LEU A 903 -15.00 -20.64 -22.41
C LEU A 903 -14.97 -22.06 -23.02
N GLU A 904 -16.06 -22.81 -22.90
CA GLU A 904 -16.19 -24.18 -23.45
C GLU A 904 -16.08 -24.21 -24.99
N GLU A 905 -16.59 -23.18 -25.67
CA GLU A 905 -16.39 -22.95 -27.10
C GLU A 905 -14.89 -22.81 -27.41
N LEU A 906 -14.19 -21.90 -26.72
CA LEU A 906 -12.79 -21.60 -27.01
C LEU A 906 -11.81 -22.68 -26.52
N LEU A 907 -12.18 -23.51 -25.55
CA LEU A 907 -11.42 -24.73 -25.20
C LEU A 907 -11.42 -25.75 -26.35
N GLN A 908 -12.30 -25.59 -27.34
CA GLN A 908 -12.42 -26.45 -28.52
C GLN A 908 -12.12 -25.72 -29.85
N ALA A 909 -11.58 -24.49 -29.77
CA ALA A 909 -11.17 -23.70 -30.94
C ALA A 909 -10.24 -24.49 -31.88
N ASP A 910 -10.24 -24.19 -33.17
CA ASP A 910 -9.36 -24.78 -34.18
C ASP A 910 -7.91 -24.30 -33.96
N ASP A 911 -7.70 -23.03 -33.61
CA ASP A 911 -6.37 -22.50 -33.28
C ASP A 911 -5.90 -22.96 -31.88
N GLY A 912 -4.82 -23.74 -31.84
CA GLY A 912 -4.25 -24.25 -30.59
C GLY A 912 -3.79 -23.16 -29.63
N ARG A 913 -3.43 -21.97 -30.14
CA ARG A 913 -3.02 -20.84 -29.30
C ARG A 913 -4.23 -20.20 -28.59
N VAL A 914 -5.40 -20.19 -29.25
CA VAL A 914 -6.68 -19.78 -28.65
C VAL A 914 -7.11 -20.80 -27.59
N ARG A 915 -7.00 -22.10 -27.86
CA ARG A 915 -7.25 -23.14 -26.85
C ARG A 915 -6.34 -22.98 -25.63
N ALA A 916 -5.05 -22.72 -25.82
CA ALA A 916 -4.11 -22.47 -24.73
C ALA A 916 -4.50 -21.22 -23.91
N ALA A 917 -5.00 -20.17 -24.56
CA ALA A 917 -5.52 -18.98 -23.89
C ALA A 917 -6.77 -19.29 -23.06
N ALA A 918 -7.72 -20.05 -23.61
CA ALA A 918 -8.90 -20.51 -22.89
C ALA A 918 -8.52 -21.36 -21.66
N VAL A 919 -7.51 -22.24 -21.75
CA VAL A 919 -7.01 -23.00 -20.58
C VAL A 919 -6.50 -22.09 -19.46
N ARG A 920 -5.84 -20.97 -19.80
CA ARG A 920 -5.41 -19.98 -18.79
C ARG A 920 -6.60 -19.30 -18.12
N VAL A 921 -7.69 -19.03 -18.85
CA VAL A 921 -8.94 -18.52 -18.26
C VAL A 921 -9.59 -19.58 -17.36
N LEU A 922 -9.68 -20.83 -17.84
CA LEU A 922 -10.21 -21.95 -17.07
C LEU A 922 -9.53 -22.07 -15.71
N ARG A 923 -8.20 -21.93 -15.63
CA ARG A 923 -7.44 -21.93 -14.36
C ARG A 923 -8.03 -21.00 -13.30
N PHE A 924 -8.47 -19.81 -13.69
CA PHE A 924 -9.04 -18.83 -12.77
C PHE A 924 -10.52 -19.12 -12.44
N TRP A 925 -11.24 -19.74 -13.37
CA TRP A 925 -12.67 -20.07 -13.21
C TRP A 925 -12.95 -21.51 -12.78
N MET A 926 -11.92 -22.32 -12.48
CA MET A 926 -12.08 -23.74 -12.14
C MET A 926 -13.07 -24.00 -11.00
N LYS A 927 -13.19 -23.08 -10.03
CA LYS A 927 -14.14 -23.24 -8.90
C LYS A 927 -15.60 -23.17 -9.34
N GLU A 928 -15.87 -22.49 -10.45
CA GLU A 928 -17.19 -22.30 -11.02
C GLU A 928 -17.54 -23.37 -12.08
N ASP A 929 -16.56 -24.19 -12.49
CA ASP A 929 -16.72 -25.27 -13.47
C ASP A 929 -16.53 -26.66 -12.85
N SER A 930 -17.64 -27.39 -12.71
CA SER A 930 -17.62 -28.79 -12.24
C SER A 930 -16.87 -29.76 -13.17
N ASN A 931 -16.63 -29.39 -14.43
CA ASN A 931 -15.95 -30.19 -15.44
C ASN A 931 -14.50 -29.75 -15.68
N ALA A 932 -13.96 -28.79 -14.94
CA ALA A 932 -12.62 -28.24 -15.18
C ALA A 932 -11.53 -29.33 -15.27
N GLU A 933 -11.57 -30.34 -14.39
CA GLU A 933 -10.63 -31.46 -14.43
C GLU A 933 -10.76 -32.34 -15.69
N VAL A 934 -11.98 -32.48 -16.22
CA VAL A 934 -12.25 -33.22 -17.47
C VAL A 934 -11.66 -32.47 -18.65
N TRP A 935 -11.88 -31.16 -18.73
CA TRP A 935 -11.28 -30.30 -19.75
C TRP A 935 -9.76 -30.40 -19.74
N LEU A 936 -9.13 -30.24 -18.57
CA LEU A 936 -7.68 -30.36 -18.44
C LEU A 936 -7.15 -31.74 -18.86
N ALA A 937 -7.87 -32.82 -18.49
CA ALA A 937 -7.49 -34.18 -18.88
C ALA A 937 -7.59 -34.45 -20.40
N GLN A 938 -8.50 -33.75 -21.08
CA GLN A 938 -8.60 -33.78 -22.54
C GLN A 938 -7.48 -32.95 -23.19
N LEU A 939 -7.29 -31.71 -22.73
CA LEU A 939 -6.39 -30.72 -23.34
C LEU A 939 -4.90 -31.04 -23.13
N VAL A 940 -4.55 -31.78 -22.08
CA VAL A 940 -3.17 -32.29 -21.93
C VAL A 940 -2.78 -33.30 -23.03
N ARG A 941 -3.76 -33.81 -23.78
CA ARG A 941 -3.55 -34.71 -24.93
C ARG A 941 -3.72 -34.00 -26.27
N ASP A 942 -3.83 -32.68 -26.26
CA ASP A 942 -3.77 -31.88 -27.48
C ASP A 942 -2.49 -32.22 -28.26
N LYS A 943 -2.61 -32.27 -29.59
CA LYS A 943 -1.51 -32.59 -30.49
C LYS A 943 -0.70 -31.37 -30.89
N HIS A 944 -1.30 -30.18 -30.81
CA HIS A 944 -0.59 -28.90 -30.80
C HIS A 944 -0.05 -28.68 -29.39
#